data_AF-A0A1Y3U2X6-F1
#
_entry.id   AF-A0A1Y3U2X6-F1
#
_cell.length_a   1.000
_cell.length_b   1.000
_cell.length_c   1.000
_cell.angle_alpha   90.00
_cell.angle_beta   90.00
_cell.angle_gamma   90.00
#
_symmetry.space_group_name_H-M   'P 1'
#
loop_
_entity.id
_entity.type
_entity.pdbx_description
1 polymer ?
#
loop_
_entity_poly.entity_id
_entity_poly.type
_entity_poly.pdbx_seq_one_letter_code
_entity_poly.pdbx_strand_id
1 'polypeptide(L)'
;MKKHFKMYKNGKRWCVAAVATISLGLGISLGSIAHADMVPNNETPAADTLTTGTPTNTNPLQGNDNSTGTDTQSDNQTPVKPEATENKDVAQQTIPETGAPNTFPTINNNTYYYNSEGQLVKNDFYSNWGRTYYFQPNGARLDNGFYNNWGNTYYFGADGARWDNRYMVRWGNAYYFGNDGALIKNKSLNVNGKDYWVNNQGIIPLRNQFLTANDNQLYYFDANNSLITNKFYHNWGSTYYFGADGARYTNQFLTRDGKVYYFDNDGVMYQNRYYKNWGNTYYFGADGARYTNQFLTKDGKVYYFDNDGVMYQNRYYKNWGNTYYFGADGARYTNQFLTKDGKVYYFDNDGVMYQNRYYKNWGNTYYFGADGARYTNQFLTKDGKVYYFDNDGVMYQNRYYKNWGNTYYFGAYGARYTNQFLTKDGKVYYFDNDGVMYQNRYYKNWGNTYYFGADGARYTNQFLDKDDSNTHIHYFDSEGRMLVNQWLMYEGSTIYFDENGYPVTGKQDINGQIYLFNEDGALIPNGINRVNYTQYLGTLVGLYQNADWFKDCLSNHTMYYGKVTSGVNDGYSFITAKGDPTSWFYFKEIEDGQVLIKYVDPTTATDVAHSKFVEKAIPLKELTAIYNNEQNETLINDYANKLVAYK
;
A
#
# COMPACT_ATOMS: atom_id res chain seq x y z
N MET A 1 -12.69 -35.08 -0.85
CA MET A 1 -13.69 -34.34 -0.06
C MET A 1 -13.09 -34.02 1.32
N LYS A 2 -12.56 -32.80 1.51
CA LYS A 2 -11.92 -32.40 2.78
C LYS A 2 -12.97 -31.78 3.70
N LYS A 3 -13.22 -32.38 4.87
CA LYS A 3 -14.13 -31.84 5.89
C LYS A 3 -13.38 -30.77 6.70
N HIS A 4 -13.89 -29.55 6.72
CA HIS A 4 -13.39 -28.48 7.57
C HIS A 4 -14.29 -28.33 8.80
N PHE A 5 -13.73 -28.52 9.99
CA PHE A 5 -14.41 -28.22 11.26
C PHE A 5 -13.93 -26.86 11.76
N LYS A 6 -14.86 -25.95 12.05
CA LYS A 6 -14.58 -24.71 12.79
C LYS A 6 -15.04 -24.87 14.23
N MET A 7 -14.13 -24.68 15.17
CA MET A 7 -14.41 -24.60 16.60
C MET A 7 -14.72 -23.15 16.99
N TYR A 8 -15.81 -22.93 17.73
CA TYR A 8 -16.10 -21.65 18.39
C TYR A 8 -16.01 -21.83 19.91
N LYS A 9 -15.46 -20.84 20.61
CA LYS A 9 -15.33 -20.82 22.07
C LYS A 9 -16.34 -19.86 22.67
N ASN A 10 -17.28 -20.35 23.48
CA ASN A 10 -18.04 -19.55 24.42
C ASN A 10 -18.17 -20.33 25.74
N GLY A 11 -17.48 -19.89 26.80
CA GLY A 11 -17.49 -20.56 28.11
C GLY A 11 -16.80 -21.94 28.19
N LYS A 12 -17.08 -22.69 29.28
CA LYS A 12 -16.38 -23.93 29.69
C LYS A 12 -16.98 -25.25 29.17
N ARG A 13 -17.72 -25.28 28.05
CA ARG A 13 -18.21 -26.55 27.44
C ARG A 13 -18.15 -26.50 25.91
N TRP A 14 -17.79 -27.63 25.29
CA TRP A 14 -17.71 -27.82 23.83
C TRP A 14 -19.02 -28.41 23.30
N CYS A 15 -19.59 -27.83 22.23
CA CYS A 15 -20.73 -28.40 21.50
C CYS A 15 -20.45 -28.40 19.98
N VAL A 16 -20.84 -29.47 19.29
CA VAL A 16 -20.68 -29.66 17.83
C VAL A 16 -22.07 -29.61 17.18
N ALA A 17 -22.27 -28.72 16.20
CA ALA A 17 -23.48 -28.66 15.40
C ALA A 17 -23.15 -28.94 13.92
N ALA A 18 -23.85 -29.89 13.30
CA ALA A 18 -23.75 -30.19 11.88
C ALA A 18 -24.83 -29.45 11.11
N VAL A 19 -24.44 -28.63 10.13
CA VAL A 19 -25.36 -27.98 9.18
C VAL A 19 -25.26 -28.71 7.85
N ALA A 20 -26.35 -29.32 7.40
CA ALA A 20 -26.49 -29.89 6.07
C ALA A 20 -27.08 -28.83 5.13
N THR A 21 -26.41 -28.58 4.00
CA THR A 21 -26.96 -27.78 2.89
C THR A 21 -27.16 -28.70 1.68
N ILE A 22 -28.40 -28.75 1.20
CA ILE A 22 -28.83 -29.46 -0.01
C ILE A 22 -28.68 -28.48 -1.18
N SER A 23 -27.84 -28.81 -2.16
CA SER A 23 -27.72 -28.08 -3.41
C SER A 23 -28.57 -28.76 -4.49
N LEU A 24 -29.66 -28.10 -4.88
CA LEU A 24 -30.46 -28.43 -6.07
C LEU A 24 -29.68 -27.98 -7.31
N GLY A 25 -29.37 -28.95 -8.19
CA GLY A 25 -28.79 -28.69 -9.50
C GLY A 25 -29.89 -28.39 -10.52
N LEU A 26 -29.76 -27.28 -11.24
CA LEU A 26 -30.40 -27.07 -12.54
C LEU A 26 -29.27 -26.96 -13.57
N GLY A 27 -29.24 -27.93 -14.47
CA GLY A 27 -28.33 -27.98 -15.60
C GLY A 27 -28.80 -27.08 -16.73
N ILE A 28 -27.87 -26.41 -17.39
CA ILE A 28 -28.06 -25.86 -18.72
C ILE A 28 -26.81 -26.25 -19.53
N SER A 29 -27.04 -27.02 -20.59
CA SER A 29 -26.08 -27.38 -21.61
C SER A 29 -25.87 -26.21 -22.57
N LEU A 30 -24.63 -25.94 -22.98
CA LEU A 30 -24.36 -25.22 -24.21
C LEU A 30 -23.15 -25.83 -24.92
N GLY A 31 -23.41 -26.23 -26.16
CA GLY A 31 -22.45 -26.81 -27.08
C GLY A 31 -21.59 -25.77 -27.79
N SER A 32 -20.49 -26.27 -28.34
CA SER A 32 -19.54 -25.62 -29.22
C SER A 32 -20.09 -25.44 -30.63
N ILE A 33 -20.07 -24.21 -31.17
CA ILE A 33 -19.85 -23.92 -32.61
C ILE A 33 -19.11 -22.57 -32.73
N ALA A 34 -18.33 -22.48 -33.81
CA ALA A 34 -17.20 -21.62 -34.11
C ALA A 34 -17.49 -20.28 -34.85
N HIS A 35 -16.45 -19.43 -34.82
CA HIS A 35 -15.94 -18.42 -35.78
C HIS A 35 -16.81 -17.23 -36.27
N ALA A 36 -16.24 -16.02 -36.15
CA ALA A 36 -15.94 -15.13 -37.30
C ALA A 36 -14.94 -14.01 -36.92
N ASP A 37 -14.06 -13.70 -37.89
CA ASP A 37 -12.89 -12.82 -37.89
C ASP A 37 -13.13 -11.31 -37.69
N MET A 38 -12.07 -10.60 -37.28
CA MET A 38 -11.59 -9.43 -38.02
C MET A 38 -10.05 -9.36 -38.01
N VAL A 39 -9.51 -9.20 -39.22
CA VAL A 39 -8.10 -9.06 -39.65
C VAL A 39 -7.63 -7.61 -39.44
N PRO A 40 -6.30 -7.35 -39.39
CA PRO A 40 -5.72 -6.64 -40.53
C PRO A 40 -4.39 -7.24 -41.03
N ASN A 41 -4.18 -7.06 -42.34
CA ASN A 41 -3.18 -7.66 -43.21
C ASN A 41 -1.73 -7.21 -42.94
N ASN A 42 -0.85 -8.22 -43.05
CA ASN A 42 0.49 -8.27 -43.65
C ASN A 42 1.09 -7.01 -44.30
N GLU A 43 2.37 -6.77 -43.96
CA GLU A 43 3.46 -6.72 -44.94
C GLU A 43 4.74 -7.38 -44.37
N THR A 44 5.31 -8.31 -45.11
CA THR A 44 6.73 -8.72 -45.06
C THR A 44 7.27 -8.53 -46.47
N PRO A 45 8.56 -8.20 -46.63
CA PRO A 45 9.41 -9.27 -47.18
C PRO A 45 10.84 -9.31 -46.64
N ALA A 46 11.44 -10.45 -46.95
CA ALA A 46 12.86 -10.77 -47.10
C ALA A 46 13.54 -11.53 -45.96
N ALA A 47 13.81 -12.78 -46.30
CA ALA A 47 14.64 -13.74 -45.63
C ALA A 47 16.10 -13.28 -45.57
N ASP A 48 16.79 -13.67 -44.50
CA ASP A 48 18.19 -14.04 -44.63
C ASP A 48 18.49 -15.27 -43.77
N THR A 49 19.20 -16.20 -44.40
CA THR A 49 19.63 -17.49 -43.86
C THR A 49 21.08 -17.33 -43.43
N LEU A 50 21.46 -17.79 -42.24
CA LEU A 50 22.87 -18.02 -41.93
C LEU A 50 23.03 -19.17 -40.93
N THR A 51 23.49 -20.29 -41.49
CA THR A 51 24.16 -21.40 -40.82
C THR A 51 25.62 -21.06 -40.51
N THR A 52 26.09 -21.61 -39.37
CA THR A 52 27.44 -22.14 -39.08
C THR A 52 28.68 -21.28 -39.37
N GLY A 53 29.51 -21.10 -38.33
CA GLY A 53 30.90 -20.67 -38.45
C GLY A 53 31.71 -20.99 -37.19
N THR A 54 32.24 -22.21 -37.12
CA THR A 54 33.39 -22.59 -36.29
C THR A 54 34.66 -21.95 -36.87
N PRO A 55 35.69 -21.67 -36.05
CA PRO A 55 37.07 -21.75 -36.51
C PRO A 55 37.75 -22.97 -35.90
N THR A 56 37.95 -23.99 -36.73
CA THR A 56 39.00 -25.00 -36.56
C THR A 56 40.22 -24.59 -37.37
N ASN A 57 41.41 -24.79 -36.79
CA ASN A 57 42.66 -25.14 -37.48
C ASN A 57 43.70 -25.44 -36.37
N THR A 58 44.47 -26.52 -36.34
CA THR A 58 44.78 -27.55 -37.34
C THR A 58 45.24 -28.84 -36.65
N ASN A 59 44.89 -29.94 -37.32
CA ASN A 59 45.16 -31.37 -37.14
C ASN A 59 46.65 -31.73 -37.48
N PRO A 60 47.07 -33.02 -37.62
CA PRO A 60 46.98 -34.21 -36.75
C PRO A 60 48.29 -35.08 -36.78
N LEU A 61 48.14 -36.35 -36.34
CA LEU A 61 48.93 -37.57 -36.59
C LEU A 61 49.73 -38.03 -35.36
N GLN A 62 49.84 -39.30 -34.97
CA GLN A 62 49.29 -40.61 -35.36
C GLN A 62 49.98 -41.62 -34.42
N GLY A 63 49.35 -42.76 -34.06
CA GLY A 63 50.10 -43.94 -33.61
C GLY A 63 49.50 -44.76 -32.48
N ASN A 64 48.77 -45.81 -32.84
CA ASN A 64 48.75 -47.06 -32.07
C ASN A 64 50.11 -47.77 -32.27
N ASP A 65 50.71 -48.31 -31.20
CA ASP A 65 50.95 -49.76 -31.03
C ASP A 65 51.91 -50.08 -29.87
N ASN A 66 51.57 -51.15 -29.16
CA ASN A 66 52.40 -52.21 -28.57
C ASN A 66 53.78 -51.93 -27.92
N SER A 67 53.82 -52.29 -26.63
CA SER A 67 54.77 -53.25 -26.01
C SER A 67 56.28 -52.99 -26.13
N THR A 68 56.92 -52.61 -25.02
CA THR A 68 57.88 -53.43 -24.23
C THR A 68 58.52 -52.56 -23.16
N GLY A 69 58.74 -53.13 -21.98
CA GLY A 69 59.27 -52.39 -20.83
C GLY A 69 60.75 -52.04 -20.94
N THR A 70 61.17 -51.09 -20.11
CA THR A 70 62.32 -51.25 -19.20
C THR A 70 62.32 -50.12 -18.18
N ASP A 71 62.46 -50.55 -16.92
CA ASP A 71 62.86 -49.82 -15.72
C ASP A 71 63.13 -48.31 -15.80
N THR A 72 62.42 -47.56 -14.96
CA THR A 72 63.08 -46.55 -14.13
C THR A 72 62.40 -46.51 -12.77
N GLN A 73 63.17 -46.91 -11.76
CA GLN A 73 62.88 -46.86 -10.33
C GLN A 73 62.25 -45.53 -9.92
N SER A 74 61.18 -45.59 -9.12
CA SER A 74 60.71 -44.47 -8.31
C SER A 74 60.69 -44.89 -6.85
N ASP A 75 61.84 -44.67 -6.23
CA ASP A 75 62.13 -44.55 -4.80
C ASP A 75 61.24 -45.32 -3.81
N ASN A 76 61.77 -46.48 -3.41
CA ASN A 76 61.67 -46.95 -2.04
C ASN A 76 62.20 -45.85 -1.11
N GLN A 77 61.31 -44.99 -0.59
CA GLN A 77 61.66 -44.20 0.58
C GLN A 77 61.83 -45.16 1.76
N THR A 78 63.08 -45.50 2.02
CA THR A 78 63.55 -46.01 3.31
C THR A 78 62.90 -45.20 4.44
N PRO A 79 62.37 -45.84 5.50
CA PRO A 79 61.82 -45.12 6.63
C PRO A 79 62.89 -44.20 7.21
N VAL A 80 62.64 -42.89 7.14
CA VAL A 80 63.44 -41.92 7.86
C VAL A 80 63.32 -42.27 9.34
N LYS A 81 64.45 -42.61 9.95
CA LYS A 81 64.60 -42.71 11.41
C LYS A 81 63.96 -41.45 12.02
N PRO A 82 63.01 -41.54 12.96
CA PRO A 82 62.53 -40.37 13.65
C PRO A 82 63.70 -39.75 14.40
N GLU A 83 64.24 -38.67 13.84
CA GLU A 83 65.09 -37.75 14.55
C GLU A 83 64.23 -37.14 15.64
N ALA A 84 64.72 -37.16 16.88
CA ALA A 84 64.13 -36.35 17.92
C ALA A 84 64.14 -34.91 17.40
N THR A 85 62.98 -34.28 17.29
CA THR A 85 62.92 -32.82 17.15
C THR A 85 63.55 -32.27 18.42
N GLU A 86 64.83 -31.91 18.36
CA GLU A 86 65.40 -30.96 19.30
C GLU A 86 64.51 -29.71 19.24
N ASN A 87 63.95 -29.37 20.39
CA ASN A 87 63.14 -28.17 20.52
C ASN A 87 63.96 -26.97 20.07
N LYS A 88 63.36 -26.20 19.15
CA LYS A 88 63.83 -24.90 18.70
C LYS A 88 64.25 -24.04 19.90
N ASP A 89 65.37 -23.34 19.73
CA ASP A 89 65.90 -22.28 20.58
C ASP A 89 64.83 -21.57 21.43
N VAL A 90 64.72 -21.97 22.69
CA VAL A 90 64.17 -21.14 23.76
C VAL A 90 65.37 -20.75 24.60
N ALA A 91 65.64 -19.44 24.70
CA ALA A 91 66.64 -18.91 25.61
C ALA A 91 66.52 -19.61 26.97
N GLN A 92 67.61 -20.23 27.44
CA GLN A 92 67.69 -20.91 28.73
C GLN A 92 67.39 -19.91 29.85
N GLN A 93 66.12 -19.74 30.20
CA GLN A 93 65.74 -19.24 31.51
C GLN A 93 65.71 -20.45 32.45
N THR A 94 66.47 -20.33 33.54
CA THR A 94 66.62 -21.36 34.57
C THR A 94 65.27 -21.65 35.23
N ILE A 95 64.71 -22.83 34.98
CA ILE A 95 63.58 -23.35 35.74
C ILE A 95 64.07 -23.61 37.17
N PRO A 96 63.35 -23.16 38.22
CA PRO A 96 63.77 -23.41 39.59
C PRO A 96 63.97 -24.91 39.86
N GLU A 97 65.08 -25.28 40.50
CA GLU A 97 65.33 -26.69 40.87
C GLU A 97 64.46 -27.13 42.06
N THR A 98 63.86 -26.17 42.77
CA THR A 98 62.97 -26.40 43.91
C THR A 98 61.68 -25.59 43.78
N GLY A 99 60.57 -26.19 44.21
CA GLY A 99 59.23 -25.61 44.15
C GLY A 99 58.31 -26.19 45.22
N ALA A 100 57.02 -25.87 45.15
CA ALA A 100 56.02 -26.41 46.08
C ALA A 100 55.92 -27.94 45.90
N PRO A 101 56.04 -28.75 46.98
CA PRO A 101 55.98 -30.20 46.86
C PRO A 101 54.68 -30.73 46.25
N ASN A 102 54.80 -31.78 45.43
CA ASN A 102 53.68 -32.45 44.75
C ASN A 102 52.84 -31.53 43.85
N THR A 103 53.48 -30.62 43.12
CA THR A 103 52.78 -29.67 42.23
C THR A 103 53.18 -29.80 40.77
N PHE A 104 52.26 -29.42 39.88
CA PHE A 104 52.43 -29.40 38.43
C PHE A 104 52.33 -27.98 37.87
N PRO A 105 53.33 -27.12 38.07
CA PRO A 105 53.27 -25.77 37.52
C PRO A 105 53.45 -25.78 36.00
N THR A 106 52.70 -24.92 35.33
CA THR A 106 52.92 -24.58 33.93
C THR A 106 53.78 -23.33 33.85
N ILE A 107 54.95 -23.45 33.22
CA ILE A 107 55.91 -22.35 33.03
C ILE A 107 56.25 -22.33 31.54
N ASN A 108 56.10 -21.18 30.88
CA ASN A 108 56.38 -21.03 29.45
C ASN A 108 55.68 -22.09 28.58
N ASN A 109 54.40 -22.36 28.87
CA ASN A 109 53.57 -23.39 28.23
C ASN A 109 54.04 -24.84 28.38
N ASN A 110 55.04 -25.12 29.21
CA ASN A 110 55.48 -26.47 29.56
C ASN A 110 55.02 -26.83 30.97
N THR A 111 54.65 -28.10 31.16
CA THR A 111 54.29 -28.63 32.47
C THR A 111 55.51 -29.25 33.13
N TYR A 112 55.77 -28.91 34.39
CA TYR A 112 56.85 -29.46 35.20
C TYR A 112 56.26 -30.20 36.40
N TYR A 113 57.04 -31.00 37.11
CA TYR A 113 56.61 -31.66 38.35
C TYR A 113 57.68 -31.52 39.43
N TYR A 114 57.26 -31.06 40.60
CA TYR A 114 58.07 -31.07 41.81
C TYR A 114 57.61 -32.22 42.71
N ASN A 115 58.55 -33.09 43.09
CA ASN A 115 58.27 -34.29 43.88
C ASN A 115 57.83 -33.95 45.32
N SER A 116 57.66 -34.96 46.18
CA SER A 116 57.28 -34.78 47.58
C SER A 116 58.29 -34.00 48.43
N GLU A 117 59.53 -33.88 47.97
CA GLU A 117 60.60 -33.10 48.59
C GLU A 117 60.69 -31.68 47.98
N GLY A 118 59.82 -31.35 47.03
CA GLY A 118 59.84 -30.08 46.32
C GLY A 118 60.94 -29.98 45.27
N GLN A 119 61.57 -31.08 44.87
CA GLN A 119 62.64 -31.10 43.85
C GLN A 119 62.06 -31.33 42.44
N LEU A 120 62.63 -30.65 41.45
CA LEU A 120 62.21 -30.78 40.05
C LEU A 120 62.55 -32.16 39.48
N VAL A 121 61.54 -32.87 38.97
CA VAL A 121 61.70 -34.19 38.33
C VAL A 121 62.24 -34.04 36.90
N LYS A 122 63.30 -34.78 36.59
CA LYS A 122 64.00 -34.78 35.28
C LYS A 122 64.44 -36.20 34.92
N ASN A 123 64.40 -36.53 33.62
CA ASN A 123 64.77 -37.85 33.09
C ASN A 123 64.06 -39.03 33.76
N ASP A 124 62.86 -38.80 34.28
CA ASP A 124 62.17 -39.78 35.11
C ASP A 124 60.68 -39.87 34.78
N PHE A 125 60.11 -41.02 35.11
CA PHE A 125 58.71 -41.30 34.96
C PHE A 125 57.97 -40.95 36.25
N TYR A 126 56.81 -40.33 36.10
CA TYR A 126 55.87 -40.14 37.18
C TYR A 126 54.61 -40.92 36.88
N SER A 127 54.22 -41.83 37.77
CA SER A 127 52.98 -42.59 37.65
C SER A 127 52.07 -42.29 38.82
N ASN A 128 50.86 -41.81 38.54
CA ASN A 128 49.82 -41.60 39.54
C ASN A 128 48.43 -41.71 38.92
N TRP A 129 47.44 -42.17 39.70
CA TRP A 129 46.05 -42.36 39.27
C TRP A 129 45.89 -43.14 37.96
N GLY A 130 46.73 -44.16 37.75
CA GLY A 130 46.72 -45.00 36.55
C GLY A 130 47.23 -44.30 35.29
N ARG A 131 47.85 -43.13 35.41
CA ARG A 131 48.51 -42.41 34.31
C ARG A 131 50.00 -42.35 34.55
N THR A 132 50.76 -42.46 33.47
CA THR A 132 52.23 -42.38 33.49
C THR A 132 52.66 -41.20 32.63
N TYR A 133 53.57 -40.39 33.12
CA TYR A 133 54.11 -39.21 32.47
C TYR A 133 55.63 -39.32 32.43
N TYR A 134 56.29 -38.67 31.48
CA TYR A 134 57.75 -38.63 31.40
C TYR A 134 58.22 -37.18 31.43
N PHE A 135 59.18 -36.89 32.30
CA PHE A 135 59.82 -35.58 32.40
C PHE A 135 61.20 -35.65 31.74
N GLN A 136 61.39 -34.81 30.73
CA GLN A 136 62.57 -34.76 29.88
C GLN A 136 63.82 -34.26 30.65
N PRO A 137 65.03 -34.27 30.05
CA PRO A 137 66.24 -33.77 30.71
C PRO A 137 66.14 -32.34 31.24
N ASN A 138 65.36 -31.49 30.56
CA ASN A 138 65.10 -30.11 30.96
C ASN A 138 63.96 -29.97 32.00
N GLY A 139 63.38 -31.08 32.46
CA GLY A 139 62.26 -31.14 33.41
C GLY A 139 60.88 -30.90 32.81
N ALA A 140 60.78 -30.58 31.52
CA ALA A 140 59.48 -30.42 30.86
C ALA A 140 58.84 -31.79 30.61
N ARG A 141 57.55 -31.92 30.91
CA ARG A 141 56.75 -33.10 30.58
C ARG A 141 56.70 -33.30 29.06
N LEU A 142 56.85 -34.54 28.62
CA LEU A 142 56.72 -34.90 27.22
C LEU A 142 55.24 -34.99 26.82
N ASP A 143 54.80 -34.05 25.98
CA ASP A 143 53.44 -33.98 25.45
C ASP A 143 53.46 -34.20 23.93
N ASN A 144 52.52 -34.97 23.39
CA ASN A 144 52.41 -35.32 21.95
C ASN A 144 53.70 -35.91 21.33
N GLY A 145 54.44 -36.71 22.09
CA GLY A 145 55.79 -37.12 21.73
C GLY A 145 56.05 -38.62 21.87
N PHE A 146 57.01 -39.11 21.08
CA PHE A 146 57.55 -40.45 21.23
C PHE A 146 58.76 -40.44 22.16
N TYR A 147 58.85 -41.43 23.04
CA TYR A 147 60.02 -41.71 23.85
C TYR A 147 60.55 -43.10 23.50
N ASN A 148 61.85 -43.19 23.22
CA ASN A 148 62.50 -44.46 22.90
C ASN A 148 63.57 -44.75 23.96
N ASN A 149 63.42 -45.86 24.67
CA ASN A 149 64.45 -46.33 25.60
C ASN A 149 64.37 -47.83 25.80
N TRP A 150 65.50 -48.47 26.11
CA TRP A 150 65.60 -49.91 26.37
C TRP A 150 65.00 -50.79 25.26
N GLY A 151 65.11 -50.37 24.00
CA GLY A 151 64.54 -51.07 22.84
C GLY A 151 63.03 -50.91 22.67
N ASN A 152 62.35 -50.20 23.58
CA ASN A 152 60.92 -49.94 23.54
C ASN A 152 60.61 -48.53 23.01
N THR A 153 59.44 -48.40 22.38
CA THR A 153 58.89 -47.12 21.91
C THR A 153 57.60 -46.85 22.69
N TYR A 154 57.49 -45.68 23.30
CA TYR A 154 56.33 -45.21 24.04
C TYR A 154 55.80 -43.94 23.37
N TYR A 155 54.50 -43.66 23.51
CA TYR A 155 53.91 -42.40 23.07
C TYR A 155 53.19 -41.72 24.23
N PHE A 156 53.35 -40.40 24.32
CA PHE A 156 52.68 -39.56 25.30
C PHE A 156 51.72 -38.62 24.58
N GLY A 157 50.45 -38.64 24.98
CA GLY A 157 49.37 -37.87 24.37
C GLY A 157 49.47 -36.37 24.61
N ALA A 158 48.49 -35.63 24.10
CA ALA A 158 48.44 -34.17 24.28
C ALA A 158 48.27 -33.76 25.75
N ASP A 159 47.68 -34.64 26.57
CA ASP A 159 47.56 -34.47 28.01
C ASP A 159 48.84 -34.90 28.77
N GLY A 160 49.89 -35.29 28.04
CA GLY A 160 51.16 -35.79 28.54
C GLY A 160 51.11 -37.21 29.10
N ALA A 161 49.94 -37.87 29.12
CA ALA A 161 49.82 -39.22 29.63
C ALA A 161 50.31 -40.23 28.58
N ARG A 162 51.04 -41.24 29.04
CA ARG A 162 51.48 -42.36 28.23
C ARG A 162 50.28 -43.14 27.72
N TRP A 163 50.35 -43.51 26.45
CA TRP A 163 49.32 -44.29 25.79
C TRP A 163 49.45 -45.77 26.15
N ASP A 164 48.49 -46.26 26.94
CA ASP A 164 48.42 -47.65 27.39
C ASP A 164 47.16 -48.34 26.83
N ASN A 165 47.27 -49.61 26.43
CA ASN A 165 46.20 -50.47 25.91
C ASN A 165 45.34 -49.85 24.78
N ARG A 166 45.97 -49.19 23.81
CA ARG A 166 45.23 -48.44 22.78
C ARG A 166 45.86 -48.50 21.40
N TYR A 167 44.98 -48.36 20.40
CA TYR A 167 45.37 -48.22 19.01
C TYR A 167 45.85 -46.80 18.70
N MET A 168 46.87 -46.72 17.85
CA MET A 168 47.28 -45.51 17.17
C MET A 168 47.15 -45.71 15.66
N VAL A 169 46.58 -44.72 14.96
CA VAL A 169 46.71 -44.62 13.50
C VAL A 169 47.61 -43.45 13.17
N ARG A 170 48.73 -43.71 12.50
CA ARG A 170 49.67 -42.67 12.09
C ARG A 170 50.43 -43.15 10.87
N TRP A 171 50.87 -42.21 10.02
CA TRP A 171 51.66 -42.54 8.81
C TRP A 171 50.99 -43.61 7.92
N GLY A 172 49.66 -43.58 7.81
CA GLY A 172 48.89 -44.54 7.01
C GLY A 172 48.76 -45.94 7.59
N ASN A 173 49.25 -46.19 8.81
CA ASN A 173 49.32 -47.52 9.41
C ASN A 173 48.65 -47.55 10.80
N ALA A 174 48.20 -48.74 11.21
CA ALA A 174 47.69 -49.01 12.55
C ALA A 174 48.79 -49.63 13.43
N TYR A 175 48.85 -49.18 14.68
CA TYR A 175 49.78 -49.59 15.72
C TYR A 175 49.00 -49.84 17.02
N TYR A 176 49.60 -50.57 17.97
CA TYR A 176 49.03 -50.77 19.29
C TYR A 176 50.08 -50.65 20.39
N PHE A 177 49.75 -49.89 21.43
CA PHE A 177 50.55 -49.78 22.66
C PHE A 177 49.97 -50.69 23.73
N GLY A 178 50.83 -51.53 24.32
CA GLY A 178 50.46 -52.54 25.31
C GLY A 178 50.07 -51.97 26.67
N ASN A 179 49.84 -52.85 27.64
CA ASN A 179 49.52 -52.47 29.03
C ASN A 179 50.69 -51.78 29.75
N ASP A 180 51.91 -52.08 29.33
CA ASP A 180 53.16 -51.45 29.76
C ASP A 180 53.49 -50.18 28.96
N GLY A 181 52.59 -49.77 28.06
CA GLY A 181 52.73 -48.61 27.18
C GLY A 181 53.73 -48.78 26.05
N ALA A 182 54.37 -49.94 25.92
CA ALA A 182 55.32 -50.18 24.84
C ALA A 182 54.59 -50.52 23.53
N LEU A 183 55.10 -50.00 22.42
CA LEU A 183 54.65 -50.34 21.08
C LEU A 183 54.87 -51.84 20.82
N ILE A 184 53.80 -52.55 20.50
CA ILE A 184 53.84 -53.99 20.18
C ILE A 184 54.57 -54.23 18.86
N LYS A 185 55.49 -55.20 18.81
CA LYS A 185 56.26 -55.60 17.62
C LYS A 185 56.48 -57.12 17.61
N ASN A 186 56.54 -57.74 16.42
CA ASN A 186 56.89 -59.16 16.19
C ASN A 186 56.13 -60.19 17.05
N LYS A 187 54.83 -59.99 17.28
CA LYS A 187 54.02 -60.95 18.04
C LYS A 187 52.55 -60.93 17.64
N SER A 188 51.85 -62.02 17.97
CA SER A 188 50.40 -62.06 17.97
C SER A 188 49.84 -61.19 19.10
N LEU A 189 48.81 -60.43 18.79
CA LEU A 189 48.13 -59.50 19.68
C LEU A 189 46.64 -59.84 19.67
N ASN A 190 46.08 -60.17 20.84
CA ASN A 190 44.63 -60.28 21.01
C ASN A 190 44.09 -59.00 21.66
N VAL A 191 43.17 -58.31 21.01
CA VAL A 191 42.46 -57.16 21.58
C VAL A 191 40.96 -57.38 21.42
N ASN A 192 40.24 -57.41 22.53
CA ASN A 192 38.79 -57.59 22.56
C ASN A 192 38.32 -58.82 21.75
N GLY A 193 39.06 -59.94 21.84
CA GLY A 193 38.75 -61.19 21.16
C GLY A 193 39.11 -61.23 19.68
N LYS A 194 39.77 -60.20 19.13
CA LYS A 194 40.32 -60.19 17.78
C LYS A 194 41.83 -60.42 17.81
N ASP A 195 42.29 -61.39 17.03
CA ASP A 195 43.71 -61.68 16.86
C ASP A 195 44.31 -60.91 15.69
N TYR A 196 45.45 -60.28 15.94
CA TYR A 196 46.24 -59.53 14.99
C TYR A 196 47.68 -60.05 15.00
N TRP A 197 48.29 -60.21 13.83
CA TRP A 197 49.74 -60.34 13.73
C TRP A 197 50.38 -58.96 13.59
N VAL A 198 51.33 -58.63 14.47
CA VAL A 198 52.04 -57.35 14.44
C VAL A 198 53.46 -57.55 13.93
N ASN A 199 53.84 -56.82 12.88
CA ASN A 199 55.14 -56.99 12.23
C ASN A 199 56.31 -56.35 13.01
N ASN A 200 57.53 -56.40 12.46
CA ASN A 200 58.75 -55.87 13.09
C ASN A 200 58.74 -54.33 13.26
N GLN A 201 57.96 -53.63 12.44
CA GLN A 201 57.76 -52.19 12.51
C GLN A 201 56.62 -51.79 13.46
N GLY A 202 55.91 -52.76 14.03
CA GLY A 202 54.74 -52.53 14.89
C GLY A 202 53.42 -52.32 14.14
N ILE A 203 53.41 -52.53 12.83
CA ILE A 203 52.24 -52.33 11.98
C ILE A 203 51.30 -53.53 12.11
N ILE A 204 50.01 -53.21 12.23
CA ILE A 204 48.88 -54.13 12.21
C ILE A 204 48.25 -54.08 10.81
N PRO A 205 48.39 -55.14 9.98
CA PRO A 205 47.73 -55.18 8.68
C PRO A 205 46.21 -55.33 8.84
N LEU A 206 45.45 -54.35 8.36
CA LEU A 206 44.00 -54.31 8.39
C LEU A 206 43.44 -54.30 6.97
N ARG A 207 42.50 -55.19 6.64
CA ARG A 207 41.91 -55.27 5.29
C ARG A 207 40.39 -55.26 5.34
N ASN A 208 39.77 -54.32 4.64
CA ASN A 208 38.32 -54.08 4.67
C ASN A 208 37.79 -53.90 6.10
N GLN A 209 38.51 -53.16 6.94
CA GLN A 209 38.24 -53.07 8.37
C GLN A 209 38.19 -51.63 8.85
N PHE A 210 37.21 -51.38 9.73
CA PHE A 210 37.17 -50.17 10.54
C PHE A 210 38.00 -50.36 11.80
N LEU A 211 38.70 -49.29 12.21
CA LEU A 211 39.44 -49.24 13.45
C LEU A 211 39.09 -47.96 14.20
N THR A 212 38.75 -48.10 15.47
CA THR A 212 38.66 -46.96 16.40
C THR A 212 40.01 -46.78 17.07
N ALA A 213 40.64 -45.63 16.87
CA ALA A 213 41.98 -45.31 17.35
C ALA A 213 42.09 -43.81 17.68
N ASN A 214 43.23 -43.36 18.21
CA ASN A 214 43.53 -41.94 18.46
C ASN A 214 42.36 -41.21 19.15
N ASP A 215 42.07 -41.57 20.40
CA ASP A 215 41.01 -40.95 21.19
C ASP A 215 39.61 -41.04 20.54
N ASN A 216 39.20 -42.26 20.19
CA ASN A 216 37.88 -42.63 19.66
C ASN A 216 37.55 -42.11 18.25
N GLN A 217 38.55 -41.78 17.45
CA GLN A 217 38.34 -41.50 16.03
C GLN A 217 38.20 -42.78 15.22
N LEU A 218 37.33 -42.77 14.20
CA LEU A 218 37.09 -43.91 13.34
C LEU A 218 37.92 -43.79 12.05
N TYR A 219 38.62 -44.88 11.71
CA TYR A 219 39.46 -45.03 10.52
C TYR A 219 38.97 -46.22 9.70
N TYR A 220 39.27 -46.25 8.40
CA TYR A 220 38.94 -47.37 7.53
C TYR A 220 40.11 -47.75 6.62
N PHE A 221 40.44 -49.04 6.61
CA PHE A 221 41.48 -49.63 5.76
C PHE A 221 40.82 -50.50 4.68
N ASP A 222 41.21 -50.27 3.43
CA ASP A 222 40.66 -50.97 2.27
C ASP A 222 41.20 -52.42 2.12
N ALA A 223 40.83 -53.10 1.05
CA ALA A 223 41.25 -54.48 0.78
C ALA A 223 42.77 -54.67 0.70
N ASN A 224 43.51 -53.59 0.39
CA ASN A 224 44.96 -53.60 0.19
C ASN A 224 45.72 -53.12 1.43
N ASN A 225 45.07 -52.99 2.59
CA ASN A 225 45.66 -52.39 3.79
C ASN A 225 46.08 -50.93 3.60
N SER A 226 45.40 -50.20 2.71
CA SER A 226 45.61 -48.76 2.56
C SER A 226 44.58 -47.99 3.39
N LEU A 227 45.06 -47.05 4.20
CA LEU A 227 44.20 -46.13 4.94
C LEU A 227 43.44 -45.22 3.96
N ILE A 228 42.11 -45.19 4.07
CA ILE A 228 41.29 -44.26 3.30
C ILE A 228 41.45 -42.84 3.85
N THR A 229 41.88 -41.92 2.99
CA THR A 229 42.09 -40.51 3.31
C THR A 229 41.53 -39.62 2.19
N ASN A 230 41.13 -38.39 2.54
CA ASN A 230 40.57 -37.36 1.67
C ASN A 230 39.44 -37.82 0.72
N LYS A 231 38.64 -38.82 1.14
CA LYS A 231 37.66 -39.49 0.28
C LYS A 231 36.29 -39.58 0.95
N PHE A 232 35.26 -39.44 0.11
CA PHE A 232 33.90 -39.84 0.47
C PHE A 232 33.82 -41.37 0.48
N TYR A 233 33.16 -41.90 1.50
CA TYR A 233 32.95 -43.33 1.68
C TYR A 233 31.47 -43.59 1.91
N HIS A 234 30.90 -44.46 1.07
CA HIS A 234 29.47 -44.78 1.09
C HIS A 234 29.28 -46.16 1.66
N ASN A 235 28.57 -46.27 2.78
CA ASN A 235 28.28 -47.54 3.42
C ASN A 235 27.05 -47.43 4.31
N TRP A 236 26.35 -48.54 4.54
CA TRP A 236 25.17 -48.60 5.41
C TRP A 236 24.10 -47.54 5.09
N GLY A 237 23.93 -47.21 3.80
CA GLY A 237 22.97 -46.20 3.35
C GLY A 237 23.32 -44.75 3.69
N SER A 238 24.54 -44.49 4.17
CA SER A 238 25.04 -43.17 4.55
C SER A 238 26.35 -42.84 3.84
N THR A 239 26.64 -41.54 3.75
CA THR A 239 27.90 -41.02 3.22
C THR A 239 28.73 -40.45 4.36
N TYR A 240 30.01 -40.82 4.39
CA TYR A 240 31.00 -40.36 5.35
C TYR A 240 32.17 -39.71 4.60
N TYR A 241 33.01 -38.97 5.32
CA TYR A 241 34.26 -38.45 4.76
C TYR A 241 35.42 -38.75 5.71
N PHE A 242 36.50 -39.29 5.16
CA PHE A 242 37.75 -39.50 5.87
C PHE A 242 38.73 -38.41 5.47
N GLY A 243 39.27 -37.69 6.46
CA GLY A 243 40.16 -36.54 6.28
C GLY A 243 41.55 -36.90 5.77
N ALA A 244 42.44 -35.91 5.75
CA ALA A 244 43.84 -36.09 5.36
C ALA A 244 44.63 -36.96 6.35
N ASP A 245 44.26 -36.93 7.63
CA ASP A 245 44.77 -37.80 8.69
C ASP A 245 44.12 -39.20 8.68
N GLY A 246 43.11 -39.41 7.82
CA GLY A 246 42.32 -40.62 7.73
C GLY A 246 41.27 -40.78 8.83
N ALA A 247 41.11 -39.79 9.72
CA ALA A 247 40.03 -39.80 10.69
C ALA A 247 38.71 -39.44 9.98
N ARG A 248 37.63 -40.12 10.35
CA ARG A 248 36.29 -39.78 9.87
C ARG A 248 35.85 -38.43 10.43
N TYR A 249 35.37 -37.55 9.58
CA TYR A 249 34.79 -36.27 9.97
C TYR A 249 33.53 -36.49 10.80
N THR A 250 33.46 -35.83 11.95
CA THR A 250 32.29 -35.80 12.84
C THR A 250 32.10 -34.39 13.36
N ASN A 251 30.85 -33.90 13.37
CA ASN A 251 30.49 -32.53 13.75
C ASN A 251 31.36 -31.47 13.04
N GLN A 252 31.59 -31.65 11.74
CA GLN A 252 32.59 -30.90 10.99
C GLN A 252 32.06 -30.52 9.60
N PHE A 253 32.53 -29.37 9.12
CA PHE A 253 32.30 -28.91 7.76
C PHE A 253 33.48 -29.30 6.85
N LEU A 254 33.16 -29.69 5.62
CA LEU A 254 34.13 -29.89 4.55
C LEU A 254 33.84 -28.88 3.45
N THR A 255 34.84 -28.09 3.06
CA THR A 255 34.78 -27.28 1.84
C THR A 255 35.63 -27.94 0.78
N ARG A 256 35.02 -28.28 -0.35
CA ARG A 256 35.70 -28.96 -1.46
C ARG A 256 35.04 -28.57 -2.78
N ASP A 257 35.85 -28.22 -3.79
CA ASP A 257 35.38 -27.87 -5.13
C ASP A 257 34.28 -26.78 -5.14
N GLY A 258 34.41 -25.78 -4.24
CA GLY A 258 33.45 -24.70 -4.05
C GLY A 258 32.14 -25.09 -3.34
N LYS A 259 31.99 -26.36 -2.94
CA LYS A 259 30.83 -26.88 -2.20
C LYS A 259 31.17 -27.05 -0.73
N VAL A 260 30.16 -26.83 0.12
CA VAL A 260 30.25 -27.02 1.57
C VAL A 260 29.38 -28.21 1.95
N TYR A 261 29.94 -29.15 2.69
CA TYR A 261 29.29 -30.34 3.23
C TYR A 261 29.36 -30.30 4.76
N TYR A 262 28.46 -30.99 5.44
CA TYR A 262 28.45 -31.11 6.88
C TYR A 262 28.21 -32.55 7.31
N PHE A 263 28.96 -33.00 8.31
CA PHE A 263 28.88 -34.34 8.89
C PHE A 263 28.48 -34.22 10.36
N ASP A 264 27.48 -34.97 10.80
CA ASP A 264 27.03 -34.95 12.20
C ASP A 264 27.96 -35.69 13.17
N ASN A 265 27.54 -35.81 14.42
CA ASN A 265 28.29 -36.50 15.47
C ASN A 265 28.56 -37.98 15.12
N ASP A 266 27.67 -38.62 14.35
CA ASP A 266 27.82 -39.98 13.87
C ASP A 266 28.61 -40.06 12.55
N GLY A 267 29.07 -38.91 12.05
CA GLY A 267 29.81 -38.73 10.81
C GLY A 267 28.98 -38.83 9.54
N VAL A 268 27.64 -38.86 9.67
CA VAL A 268 26.74 -38.97 8.52
C VAL A 268 26.62 -37.61 7.85
N MET A 269 26.83 -37.59 6.54
CA MET A 269 26.68 -36.39 5.72
C MET A 269 25.23 -35.92 5.70
N TYR A 270 25.01 -34.62 5.87
CA TYR A 270 23.69 -34.01 5.72
C TYR A 270 23.26 -34.03 4.25
N GLN A 271 22.12 -34.68 3.98
CA GLN A 271 21.49 -34.73 2.67
C GLN A 271 19.99 -34.53 2.80
N ASN A 272 19.40 -33.77 1.87
CA ASN A 272 17.97 -33.45 1.77
C ASN A 272 17.32 -32.91 3.06
N ARG A 273 18.09 -32.20 3.90
CA ARG A 273 17.65 -31.79 5.23
C ARG A 273 18.14 -30.41 5.60
N TYR A 274 17.41 -29.78 6.53
CA TYR A 274 17.80 -28.51 7.12
C TYR A 274 18.83 -28.71 8.22
N TYR A 275 19.75 -27.77 8.33
CA TYR A 275 20.66 -27.63 9.45
C TYR A 275 20.42 -26.28 10.11
N LYS A 276 20.30 -26.24 11.44
CA LYS A 276 20.08 -25.01 12.19
C LYS A 276 21.19 -24.84 13.20
N ASN A 277 21.88 -23.71 13.15
CA ASN A 277 22.92 -23.38 14.10
C ASN A 277 23.08 -21.86 14.23
N TRP A 278 23.31 -21.38 15.45
CA TRP A 278 23.50 -19.96 15.78
C TRP A 278 22.41 -19.03 15.21
N GLY A 279 21.15 -19.47 15.22
CA GLY A 279 20.02 -18.70 14.70
C GLY A 279 19.88 -18.72 13.18
N ASN A 280 20.82 -19.32 12.45
CA ASN A 280 20.78 -19.46 11.00
C ASN A 280 20.23 -20.82 10.57
N THR A 281 19.52 -20.83 9.45
CA THR A 281 19.02 -22.06 8.81
C THR A 281 19.72 -22.27 7.48
N TYR A 282 20.22 -23.47 7.25
CA TYR A 282 20.90 -23.90 6.03
C TYR A 282 20.17 -25.12 5.47
N TYR A 283 20.34 -25.40 4.18
CA TYR A 283 19.81 -26.61 3.55
C TYR A 283 20.89 -27.34 2.78
N PHE A 284 20.97 -28.65 2.97
CA PHE A 284 21.88 -29.53 2.23
C PHE A 284 21.07 -30.35 1.23
N GLY A 285 21.49 -30.29 -0.04
CA GLY A 285 20.81 -30.93 -1.17
C GLY A 285 20.93 -32.45 -1.20
N ALA A 286 20.46 -33.05 -2.29
CA ALA A 286 20.55 -34.50 -2.50
C ALA A 286 22.00 -34.97 -2.64
N ASP A 287 22.87 -34.17 -3.24
CA ASP A 287 24.31 -34.41 -3.34
C ASP A 287 25.06 -34.08 -2.04
N GLY A 288 24.35 -33.61 -1.00
CA GLY A 288 24.91 -33.18 0.27
C GLY A 288 25.60 -31.84 0.24
N ALA A 289 25.58 -31.13 -0.88
CA ALA A 289 26.11 -29.77 -0.95
C ALA A 289 25.12 -28.80 -0.30
N ARG A 290 25.65 -27.86 0.48
CA ARG A 290 24.89 -26.75 1.04
C ARG A 290 24.39 -25.83 -0.07
N TYR A 291 23.11 -25.47 -0.03
CA TYR A 291 22.56 -24.45 -0.92
C TYR A 291 23.21 -23.10 -0.60
N THR A 292 23.72 -22.43 -1.62
CA THR A 292 24.45 -21.16 -1.49
C THR A 292 24.20 -20.34 -2.74
N ASN A 293 23.73 -19.11 -2.57
CA ASN A 293 23.25 -18.22 -3.62
C ASN A 293 22.21 -18.87 -4.55
N GLN A 294 21.27 -19.62 -3.99
CA GLN A 294 20.38 -20.49 -4.75
C GLN A 294 18.96 -20.52 -4.17
N PHE A 295 18.00 -20.75 -5.06
CA PHE A 295 16.62 -21.00 -4.70
C PHE A 295 16.36 -22.48 -4.46
N LEU A 296 15.53 -22.79 -3.47
CA LEU A 296 15.00 -24.11 -3.22
C LEU A 296 13.49 -24.07 -3.39
N THR A 297 12.95 -24.92 -4.26
CA THR A 297 11.50 -25.18 -4.32
C THR A 297 11.21 -26.48 -3.59
N LYS A 298 10.42 -26.41 -2.52
CA LYS A 298 10.06 -27.57 -1.70
C LYS A 298 8.63 -27.40 -1.19
N ASP A 299 7.81 -28.44 -1.39
CA ASP A 299 6.39 -28.46 -0.98
C ASP A 299 5.57 -27.28 -1.50
N GLY A 300 5.83 -26.85 -2.74
CA GLY A 300 5.17 -25.71 -3.38
C GLY A 300 5.61 -24.33 -2.85
N LYS A 301 6.56 -24.28 -1.91
CA LYS A 301 7.16 -23.05 -1.38
C LYS A 301 8.54 -22.84 -1.99
N VAL A 302 8.90 -21.57 -2.16
CA VAL A 302 10.22 -21.13 -2.63
C VAL A 302 10.99 -20.53 -1.47
N TYR A 303 12.22 -20.96 -1.27
CA TYR A 303 13.17 -20.45 -0.28
C TYR A 303 14.41 -19.94 -1.03
N TYR A 304 15.15 -19.02 -0.42
CA TYR A 304 16.42 -18.52 -0.97
C TYR A 304 17.50 -18.58 0.09
N PHE A 305 18.70 -19.01 -0.30
CA PHE A 305 19.89 -19.08 0.54
C PHE A 305 20.95 -18.17 -0.03
N ASP A 306 21.55 -17.32 0.80
CA ASP A 306 22.58 -16.36 0.36
C ASP A 306 23.96 -16.99 0.12
N ASN A 307 24.95 -16.14 -0.12
CA ASN A 307 26.34 -16.52 -0.36
C ASN A 307 26.98 -17.25 0.84
N ASP A 308 26.47 -17.04 2.05
CA ASP A 308 26.90 -17.75 3.25
C ASP A 308 26.06 -19.02 3.49
N GLY A 309 25.09 -19.29 2.61
CA GLY A 309 24.15 -20.40 2.68
C GLY A 309 23.05 -20.19 3.71
N VAL A 310 22.88 -18.98 4.25
CA VAL A 310 21.85 -18.66 5.23
C VAL A 310 20.51 -18.44 4.51
N MET A 311 19.47 -19.11 5.00
CA MET A 311 18.11 -18.97 4.48
C MET A 311 17.57 -17.57 4.77
N TYR A 312 16.99 -16.93 3.76
CA TYR A 312 16.32 -15.64 3.91
C TYR A 312 15.07 -15.80 4.76
N GLN A 313 14.99 -15.05 5.86
CA GLN A 313 13.85 -14.98 6.75
C GLN A 313 13.58 -13.53 7.15
N ASN A 314 12.31 -13.14 7.17
CA ASN A 314 11.81 -11.79 7.49
C ASN A 314 12.50 -10.65 6.74
N ARG A 315 12.88 -10.86 5.48
CA ARG A 315 13.69 -9.91 4.71
C ARG A 315 13.28 -9.84 3.25
N TYR A 316 13.59 -8.69 2.66
CA TYR A 316 13.42 -8.46 1.24
C TYR A 316 14.59 -9.04 0.45
N TYR A 317 14.30 -9.52 -0.74
CA TYR A 317 15.27 -9.91 -1.75
C TYR A 317 15.00 -9.09 -3.01
N LYS A 318 16.02 -8.44 -3.55
CA LYS A 318 15.91 -7.62 -4.77
C LYS A 318 16.81 -8.19 -5.84
N ASN A 319 16.23 -8.53 -6.97
CA ASN A 319 16.99 -9.01 -8.11
C ASN A 319 16.26 -8.73 -9.42
N TRP A 320 16.99 -8.41 -10.48
CA TRP A 320 16.45 -8.13 -11.81
C TRP A 320 15.29 -7.11 -11.83
N GLY A 321 15.39 -6.06 -11.01
CA GLY A 321 14.34 -5.04 -10.88
C GLY A 321 13.09 -5.46 -10.09
N ASN A 322 13.02 -6.72 -9.65
CA ASN A 322 11.92 -7.25 -8.85
C ASN A 322 12.26 -7.27 -7.37
N THR A 323 11.26 -7.01 -6.54
CA THR A 323 11.35 -7.14 -5.09
C THR A 323 10.50 -8.32 -4.62
N TYR A 324 11.08 -9.18 -3.80
CA TYR A 324 10.44 -10.34 -3.18
C TYR A 324 10.56 -10.22 -1.66
N TYR A 325 9.71 -10.92 -0.92
CA TYR A 325 9.81 -10.99 0.53
C TYR A 325 9.77 -12.43 1.00
N PHE A 326 10.65 -12.79 1.94
CA PHE A 326 10.70 -14.10 2.57
C PHE A 326 10.21 -13.98 4.01
N GLY A 327 9.20 -14.78 4.36
CA GLY A 327 8.53 -14.76 5.65
C GLY A 327 9.36 -15.29 6.81
N ALA A 328 8.74 -15.40 7.98
CA ALA A 328 9.37 -15.95 9.18
C ALA A 328 9.73 -17.44 9.02
N ASP A 329 8.95 -18.19 8.25
CA ASP A 329 9.25 -19.59 7.88
C ASP A 329 10.26 -19.70 6.74
N GLY A 330 10.73 -18.56 6.20
CA GLY A 330 11.63 -18.48 5.06
C GLY A 330 10.97 -18.73 3.72
N ALA A 331 9.65 -18.91 3.67
CA ALA A 331 8.94 -19.06 2.40
C ALA A 331 8.74 -17.70 1.74
N ARG A 332 8.95 -17.65 0.42
CA ARG A 332 8.67 -16.48 -0.40
C ARG A 332 7.18 -16.16 -0.38
N TYR A 333 6.85 -14.89 -0.18
CA TYR A 333 5.49 -14.42 -0.29
C TYR A 333 5.03 -14.48 -1.76
N THR A 334 4.00 -15.26 -2.02
CA THR A 334 3.32 -15.37 -3.32
C THR A 334 1.80 -15.22 -3.12
N ASN A 335 1.16 -14.49 -4.02
CA ASN A 335 -0.28 -14.19 -4.03
C ASN A 335 -0.85 -13.80 -2.65
N GLN A 336 -0.15 -12.90 -1.96
CA GLN A 336 -0.49 -12.59 -0.57
C GLN A 336 -0.10 -11.18 -0.18
N PHE A 337 -0.78 -10.68 0.85
CA PHE A 337 -0.51 -9.38 1.44
C PHE A 337 0.49 -9.51 2.60
N LEU A 338 1.36 -8.50 2.72
CA LEU A 338 2.23 -8.30 3.86
C LEU A 338 1.84 -6.98 4.53
N THR A 339 1.52 -7.03 5.82
CA THR A 339 1.43 -5.82 6.65
C THR A 339 2.72 -5.68 7.44
N LYS A 340 3.44 -4.58 7.23
CA LYS A 340 4.70 -4.29 7.90
C LYS A 340 4.84 -2.79 8.12
N ASP A 341 5.16 -2.39 9.34
CA ASP A 341 5.35 -0.99 9.75
C ASP A 341 4.14 -0.09 9.39
N GLY A 342 2.91 -0.59 9.60
CA GLY A 342 1.67 0.10 9.26
C GLY A 342 1.35 0.20 7.77
N LYS A 343 2.24 -0.29 6.89
CA LYS A 343 2.05 -0.33 5.44
C LYS A 343 1.61 -1.71 4.98
N VAL A 344 0.83 -1.74 3.90
CA VAL A 344 0.37 -2.97 3.25
C VAL A 344 1.06 -3.10 1.89
N TYR A 345 1.66 -4.26 1.64
CA TYR A 345 2.31 -4.64 0.39
C TYR A 345 1.59 -5.86 -0.18
N TYR A 346 1.66 -6.07 -1.49
CA TYR A 346 1.10 -7.26 -2.13
C TYR A 346 2.12 -7.87 -3.10
N PHE A 347 2.20 -9.20 -3.11
CA PHE A 347 3.09 -9.98 -3.97
C PHE A 347 2.26 -10.86 -4.90
N ASP A 348 2.53 -10.83 -6.22
CA ASP A 348 1.83 -11.68 -7.20
C ASP A 348 2.15 -13.18 -7.05
N ASN A 349 1.57 -13.99 -7.94
CA ASN A 349 1.82 -15.43 -8.04
C ASN A 349 3.32 -15.76 -8.22
N ASP A 350 4.08 -14.90 -8.88
CA ASP A 350 5.52 -15.05 -9.07
C ASP A 350 6.33 -14.49 -7.87
N GLY A 351 5.64 -13.94 -6.88
CA GLY A 351 6.19 -13.36 -5.66
C GLY A 351 6.79 -11.98 -5.84
N VAL A 352 6.53 -11.31 -6.97
CA VAL A 352 7.00 -9.96 -7.23
C VAL A 352 6.07 -8.96 -6.53
N MET A 353 6.67 -8.05 -5.78
CA MET A 353 5.96 -6.98 -5.09
C MET A 353 5.33 -6.00 -6.09
N TYR A 354 4.07 -5.64 -5.87
CA TYR A 354 3.39 -4.61 -6.64
C TYR A 354 4.04 -3.25 -6.36
N GLN A 355 4.47 -2.58 -7.41
CA GLN A 355 5.04 -1.24 -7.38
C GLN A 355 4.53 -0.46 -8.60
N ASN A 356 4.16 0.81 -8.38
CA ASN A 356 3.63 1.75 -9.39
C ASN A 356 2.45 1.25 -10.22
N ARG A 357 1.64 0.32 -9.69
CA ARG A 357 0.61 -0.37 -10.46
C ARG A 357 -0.70 -0.54 -9.69
N TYR A 358 -1.79 -0.64 -10.45
CA TYR A 358 -3.10 -0.95 -9.90
C TYR A 358 -3.24 -2.44 -9.62
N TYR A 359 -4.00 -2.77 -8.59
CA TYR A 359 -4.43 -4.11 -8.27
C TYR A 359 -5.95 -4.12 -8.17
N LYS A 360 -6.61 -5.04 -8.90
CA LYS A 360 -8.07 -5.15 -8.90
C LYS A 360 -8.46 -6.53 -8.41
N ASN A 361 -9.18 -6.58 -7.30
CA ASN A 361 -9.72 -7.82 -6.78
C ASN A 361 -10.99 -7.54 -5.95
N TRP A 362 -11.90 -8.51 -5.89
CA TRP A 362 -13.16 -8.42 -5.14
C TRP A 362 -14.01 -7.18 -5.46
N GLY A 363 -14.00 -6.75 -6.73
CA GLY A 363 -14.72 -5.54 -7.17
C GLY A 363 -14.05 -4.21 -6.78
N ASN A 364 -12.96 -4.25 -6.02
CA ASN A 364 -12.23 -3.07 -5.56
C ASN A 364 -10.97 -2.84 -6.38
N THR A 365 -10.57 -1.57 -6.49
CA THR A 365 -9.32 -1.15 -7.12
C THR A 365 -8.42 -0.55 -6.05
N TYR A 366 -7.17 -1.00 -6.02
CA TYR A 366 -6.12 -0.53 -5.12
C TYR A 366 -4.94 -0.03 -5.96
N TYR A 367 -4.09 0.80 -5.38
CA TYR A 367 -2.84 1.23 -6.01
C TYR A 367 -1.67 1.04 -5.06
N PHE A 368 -0.55 0.53 -5.60
CA PHE A 368 0.69 0.37 -4.86
C PHE A 368 1.73 1.34 -5.43
N GLY A 369 2.31 2.16 -4.56
CA GLY A 369 3.26 3.22 -4.90
C GLY A 369 4.63 2.71 -5.34
N ALA A 370 5.57 3.63 -5.51
CA ALA A 370 6.95 3.32 -5.90
C ALA A 370 7.69 2.51 -4.81
N ASP A 371 7.39 2.76 -3.54
CA ASP A 371 7.89 1.97 -2.40
C ASP A 371 7.18 0.62 -2.24
N GLY A 372 6.16 0.37 -3.06
CA GLY A 372 5.29 -0.81 -3.01
C GLY A 372 4.25 -0.78 -1.91
N ALA A 373 4.13 0.32 -1.16
CA ALA A 373 3.08 0.47 -0.17
C ALA A 373 1.75 0.78 -0.87
N ARG A 374 0.69 0.16 -0.38
CA ARG A 374 -0.68 0.43 -0.81
C ARG A 374 -1.08 1.85 -0.43
N TYR A 375 -1.69 2.57 -1.36
CA TYR A 375 -2.26 3.88 -1.09
C TYR A 375 -3.48 3.73 -0.18
N THR A 376 -3.43 4.39 0.98
CA THR A 376 -4.52 4.47 1.96
C THR A 376 -4.67 5.91 2.46
N ASN A 377 -5.91 6.39 2.58
CA ASN A 377 -6.29 7.77 2.97
C ASN A 377 -5.45 8.85 2.26
N GLN A 378 -5.27 8.71 0.95
CA GLN A 378 -4.39 9.60 0.20
C GLN A 378 -4.82 9.76 -1.25
N PHE A 379 -4.38 10.88 -1.82
CA PHE A 379 -4.58 11.21 -3.22
C PHE A 379 -3.42 10.69 -4.07
N LEU A 380 -3.75 10.21 -5.26
CA LEU A 380 -2.78 9.89 -6.32
C LEU A 380 -3.03 10.84 -7.49
N THR A 381 -1.99 11.55 -7.92
CA THR A 381 -2.01 12.26 -9.20
C THR A 381 -1.25 11.43 -10.21
N LYS A 382 -1.93 11.03 -11.29
CA LYS A 382 -1.37 10.21 -12.36
C LYS A 382 -2.00 10.61 -13.69
N ASP A 383 -1.16 10.84 -14.70
CA ASP A 383 -1.58 11.22 -16.05
C ASP A 383 -2.55 12.42 -16.08
N GLY A 384 -2.27 13.44 -15.25
CA GLY A 384 -3.10 14.64 -15.10
C GLY A 384 -4.44 14.43 -14.36
N LYS A 385 -4.74 13.21 -13.90
CA LYS A 385 -5.95 12.87 -13.16
C LYS A 385 -5.65 12.66 -11.69
N VAL A 386 -6.61 13.03 -10.84
CA VAL A 386 -6.54 12.83 -9.39
C VAL A 386 -7.46 11.69 -8.99
N TYR A 387 -6.94 10.76 -8.19
CA TYR A 387 -7.66 9.63 -7.61
C TYR A 387 -7.55 9.71 -6.09
N TYR A 388 -8.49 9.13 -5.37
CA TYR A 388 -8.45 9.03 -3.91
C TYR A 388 -8.67 7.59 -3.47
N PHE A 389 -7.88 7.16 -2.47
CA PHE A 389 -7.97 5.84 -1.87
C PHE A 389 -8.32 6.00 -0.39
N ASP A 390 -9.30 5.23 0.09
CA ASP A 390 -9.77 5.30 1.47
C ASP A 390 -8.86 4.57 2.46
N ASN A 391 -9.33 4.44 3.70
CA ASN A 391 -8.60 3.81 4.79
C ASN A 391 -8.30 2.33 4.50
N ASP A 392 -9.19 1.67 3.77
CA ASP A 392 -9.02 0.27 3.34
C ASP A 392 -8.23 0.18 2.02
N GLY A 393 -7.80 1.31 1.48
CA GLY A 393 -7.05 1.46 0.23
C GLY A 393 -7.90 1.29 -1.01
N VAL A 394 -9.23 1.33 -0.89
CA VAL A 394 -10.14 1.19 -2.02
C VAL A 394 -10.25 2.54 -2.72
N MET A 395 -10.05 2.53 -4.04
CA MET A 395 -10.20 3.71 -4.89
C MET A 395 -11.65 4.16 -4.89
N TYR A 396 -11.89 5.46 -4.68
CA TYR A 396 -13.22 6.04 -4.80
C TYR A 396 -13.71 5.98 -6.24
N GLN A 397 -14.88 5.39 -6.44
CA GLN A 397 -15.57 5.30 -7.73
C GLN A 397 -17.07 5.57 -7.52
N ASN A 398 -17.66 6.35 -8.42
CA ASN A 398 -19.07 6.76 -8.43
C ASN A 398 -19.59 7.33 -7.10
N ARG A 399 -18.75 8.09 -6.39
CA ARG A 399 -19.09 8.59 -5.04
C ARG A 399 -18.50 9.95 -4.74
N TYR A 400 -19.12 10.63 -3.79
CA TYR A 400 -18.65 11.88 -3.24
C TYR A 400 -17.56 11.64 -2.19
N TYR A 401 -16.63 12.58 -2.11
CA TYR A 401 -15.66 12.72 -1.02
C TYR A 401 -15.84 14.10 -0.43
N LYS A 402 -16.03 14.19 0.90
CA LYS A 402 -16.20 15.45 1.61
C LYS A 402 -15.11 15.57 2.66
N ASN A 403 -14.31 16.62 2.57
CA ASN A 403 -13.31 16.94 3.58
C ASN A 403 -12.97 18.42 3.55
N TRP A 404 -12.65 18.99 4.72
CA TRP A 404 -12.29 20.40 4.89
C TRP A 404 -13.28 21.40 4.28
N GLY A 405 -14.59 21.10 4.40
CA GLY A 405 -15.65 21.93 3.82
C GLY A 405 -15.85 21.76 2.31
N ASN A 406 -14.95 21.08 1.62
CA ASN A 406 -15.03 20.86 0.18
C ASN A 406 -15.69 19.52 -0.14
N THR A 407 -16.48 19.50 -1.20
CA THR A 407 -17.10 18.29 -1.76
C THR A 407 -16.49 18.03 -3.13
N TYR A 408 -16.06 16.79 -3.37
CA TYR A 408 -15.49 16.32 -4.63
C TYR A 408 -16.28 15.11 -5.11
N TYR A 409 -16.25 14.83 -6.40
CA TYR A 409 -16.85 13.61 -6.96
C TYR A 409 -15.83 12.81 -7.77
N PHE A 410 -15.81 11.50 -7.55
CA PHE A 410 -14.97 10.56 -8.30
C PHE A 410 -15.84 9.71 -9.21
N GLY A 411 -15.54 9.72 -10.51
CA GLY A 411 -16.33 9.06 -11.54
C GLY A 411 -16.22 7.53 -11.55
N ALA A 412 -16.80 6.90 -12.58
CA ALA A 412 -16.81 5.44 -12.73
C ALA A 412 -15.41 4.82 -12.79
N TYR A 413 -14.44 5.52 -13.39
CA TYR A 413 -13.04 5.11 -13.46
C TYR A 413 -12.18 5.66 -12.31
N GLY A 414 -12.82 6.29 -11.32
CA GLY A 414 -12.18 6.83 -10.12
C GLY A 414 -11.39 8.12 -10.30
N ALA A 415 -11.41 8.72 -11.49
CA ALA A 415 -10.87 10.06 -11.68
C ALA A 415 -11.81 11.11 -11.06
N ARG A 416 -11.21 12.07 -10.35
CA ARG A 416 -11.91 13.23 -9.78
C ARG A 416 -12.48 14.10 -10.89
N TYR A 417 -13.69 14.59 -10.69
CA TYR A 417 -14.32 15.57 -11.57
C TYR A 417 -13.65 16.92 -11.39
N THR A 418 -13.14 17.50 -12.48
CA THR A 418 -12.49 18.82 -12.52
C THR A 418 -12.93 19.58 -13.76
N ASN A 419 -13.32 20.84 -13.60
CA ASN A 419 -13.86 21.70 -14.67
C ASN A 419 -14.93 21.01 -15.53
N GLN A 420 -15.88 20.33 -14.88
CA GLN A 420 -16.87 19.54 -15.58
C GLN A 420 -18.19 19.42 -14.82
N PHE A 421 -19.25 19.17 -15.58
CA PHE A 421 -20.59 18.96 -15.05
C PHE A 421 -20.82 17.48 -14.73
N LEU A 422 -21.61 17.23 -13.70
CA LEU A 422 -22.16 15.92 -13.36
C LEU A 422 -23.69 16.01 -13.40
N THR A 423 -24.33 15.18 -14.21
CA THR A 423 -25.76 14.95 -14.12
C THR A 423 -26.00 13.68 -13.33
N LYS A 424 -26.72 13.78 -12.21
CA LYS A 424 -27.02 12.66 -11.33
C LYS A 424 -28.39 12.86 -10.68
N ASP A 425 -29.24 11.85 -10.77
CA ASP A 425 -30.59 11.85 -10.21
C ASP A 425 -31.43 13.06 -10.66
N GLY A 426 -31.33 13.42 -11.95
CA GLY A 426 -32.02 14.57 -12.55
C GLY A 426 -31.43 15.94 -12.19
N LYS A 427 -30.46 16.02 -11.29
CA LYS A 427 -29.78 17.25 -10.87
C LYS A 427 -28.46 17.42 -11.60
N VAL A 428 -28.08 18.68 -11.83
CA VAL A 428 -26.80 19.05 -12.45
C VAL A 428 -25.90 19.69 -11.38
N TYR A 429 -24.66 19.22 -11.28
CA TYR A 429 -23.63 19.73 -10.38
C TYR A 429 -22.43 20.19 -11.23
N TYR A 430 -21.64 21.14 -10.74
CA TYR A 430 -20.42 21.58 -11.41
C TYR A 430 -19.24 21.58 -10.43
N PHE A 431 -18.08 21.15 -10.92
CA PHE A 431 -16.83 21.07 -10.16
C PHE A 431 -15.79 21.98 -10.82
N ASP A 432 -15.13 22.86 -10.06
CA ASP A 432 -14.10 23.77 -10.57
C ASP A 432 -12.80 23.02 -10.98
N ASN A 433 -11.80 23.79 -11.38
CA ASN A 433 -10.46 23.29 -11.75
C ASN A 433 -9.80 22.49 -10.61
N ASP A 434 -10.07 22.84 -9.35
CA ASP A 434 -9.57 22.12 -8.18
C ASP A 434 -10.47 20.93 -7.80
N GLY A 435 -11.54 20.72 -8.55
CA GLY A 435 -12.53 19.66 -8.38
C GLY A 435 -13.49 19.89 -7.22
N VAL A 436 -13.56 21.10 -6.69
CA VAL A 436 -14.49 21.47 -5.63
C VAL A 436 -15.86 21.74 -6.24
N MET A 437 -16.89 21.12 -5.68
CA MET A 437 -18.27 21.31 -6.09
C MET A 437 -18.73 22.74 -5.81
N TYR A 438 -19.40 23.37 -6.77
CA TYR A 438 -20.04 24.67 -6.56
C TYR A 438 -21.19 24.51 -5.57
N GLN A 439 -21.18 25.31 -4.49
CA GLN A 439 -22.25 25.38 -3.50
C GLN A 439 -22.43 26.83 -3.08
N ASN A 440 -23.68 27.29 -2.97
CA ASN A 440 -24.06 28.67 -2.66
C ASN A 440 -23.29 29.71 -3.49
N ARG A 441 -23.14 29.47 -4.79
CA ARG A 441 -22.33 30.34 -5.65
C ARG A 441 -22.81 30.37 -7.09
N TYR A 442 -22.56 31.51 -7.72
CA TYR A 442 -22.82 31.71 -9.15
C TYR A 442 -21.73 31.07 -10.01
N TYR A 443 -22.13 30.63 -11.19
CA TYR A 443 -21.25 30.19 -12.27
C TYR A 443 -21.62 30.97 -13.53
N LYS A 444 -20.63 31.56 -14.20
CA LYS A 444 -20.85 32.34 -15.42
C LYS A 444 -20.15 31.64 -16.58
N ASN A 445 -20.87 31.40 -17.68
CA ASN A 445 -20.30 30.80 -18.87
C ASN A 445 -21.08 31.22 -20.13
N TRP A 446 -20.34 31.63 -21.17
CA TRP A 446 -20.89 32.06 -22.48
C TRP A 446 -22.09 33.01 -22.37
N GLY A 447 -21.97 34.05 -21.54
CA GLY A 447 -23.02 35.06 -21.35
C GLY A 447 -24.18 34.63 -20.45
N ASN A 448 -24.24 33.38 -20.01
CA ASN A 448 -25.25 32.89 -19.08
C ASN A 448 -24.70 32.86 -17.65
N THR A 449 -25.57 33.18 -16.69
CA THR A 449 -25.29 33.03 -15.27
C THR A 449 -26.16 31.89 -14.72
N TYR A 450 -25.57 31.02 -13.91
CA TYR A 450 -26.21 29.90 -13.23
C TYR A 450 -25.96 30.03 -11.73
N TYR A 451 -26.80 29.42 -10.91
CA TYR A 451 -26.58 29.33 -9.47
C TYR A 451 -26.65 27.89 -8.99
N PHE A 452 -25.72 27.53 -8.11
CA PHE A 452 -25.67 26.23 -7.45
C PHE A 452 -25.99 26.41 -5.97
N GLY A 453 -27.03 25.73 -5.49
CA GLY A 453 -27.53 25.87 -4.12
C GLY A 453 -26.64 25.23 -3.05
N ALA A 454 -27.17 25.15 -1.84
CA ALA A 454 -26.45 24.60 -0.69
C ALA A 454 -26.15 23.09 -0.84
N ASP A 455 -27.01 22.35 -1.53
CA ASP A 455 -26.78 20.94 -1.89
C ASP A 455 -25.86 20.78 -3.11
N GLY A 456 -25.46 21.90 -3.74
CA GLY A 456 -24.67 21.96 -4.96
C GLY A 456 -25.43 21.65 -6.23
N ALA A 457 -26.75 21.47 -6.17
CA ALA A 457 -27.56 21.31 -7.36
C ALA A 457 -27.75 22.67 -8.04
N ARG A 458 -27.66 22.67 -9.37
CA ARG A 458 -27.98 23.83 -10.20
C ARG A 458 -29.47 24.15 -10.07
N TYR A 459 -29.78 25.41 -9.77
CA TYR A 459 -31.16 25.89 -9.71
C TYR A 459 -31.78 25.87 -11.11
N THR A 460 -33.01 25.37 -11.20
CA THR A 460 -33.81 25.33 -12.44
C THR A 460 -35.29 25.52 -12.11
N ASN A 461 -36.00 26.33 -12.89
CA ASN A 461 -37.40 26.71 -12.65
C ASN A 461 -37.66 27.18 -11.22
N GLN A 462 -36.76 27.96 -10.64
CA GLN A 462 -36.86 28.38 -9.24
C GLN A 462 -36.22 29.73 -9.01
N PHE A 463 -36.67 30.39 -7.93
CA PHE A 463 -36.06 31.60 -7.43
C PHE A 463 -34.85 31.31 -6.52
N LEU A 464 -33.97 32.30 -6.44
CA LEU A 464 -33.03 32.48 -5.35
C LEU A 464 -33.54 33.62 -4.48
N ASP A 465 -33.72 33.36 -3.19
CA ASP A 465 -34.20 34.34 -2.22
C ASP A 465 -33.07 34.91 -1.38
N LYS A 466 -33.24 36.16 -0.91
CA LYS A 466 -32.21 36.86 -0.12
C LYS A 466 -31.98 36.23 1.24
N ASP A 467 -33.07 35.81 1.88
CA ASP A 467 -33.17 35.17 3.19
C ASP A 467 -34.52 34.43 3.22
N ASP A 468 -34.97 33.95 4.38
CA ASP A 468 -36.31 33.35 4.60
C ASP A 468 -37.48 34.35 4.46
N SER A 469 -37.24 35.53 3.86
CA SER A 469 -38.19 36.63 3.72
C SER A 469 -39.06 36.56 2.47
N ASN A 470 -38.95 35.49 1.66
CA ASN A 470 -39.56 35.37 0.32
C ASN A 470 -39.23 36.55 -0.62
N THR A 471 -38.16 37.30 -0.33
CA THR A 471 -37.69 38.37 -1.22
C THR A 471 -36.87 37.73 -2.34
N HIS A 472 -37.53 37.51 -3.47
CA HIS A 472 -36.92 36.96 -4.69
C HIS A 472 -35.79 37.87 -5.21
N ILE A 473 -34.59 37.31 -5.38
CA ILE A 473 -33.43 38.00 -5.96
C ILE A 473 -33.35 37.73 -7.46
N HIS A 474 -33.32 36.46 -7.86
CA HIS A 474 -33.18 36.06 -9.25
C HIS A 474 -34.00 34.83 -9.55
N TYR A 475 -34.40 34.66 -10.80
CA TYR A 475 -35.04 33.43 -11.28
C TYR A 475 -34.15 32.69 -12.28
N PHE A 476 -34.12 31.37 -12.18
CA PHE A 476 -33.40 30.49 -13.09
C PHE A 476 -34.38 29.66 -13.91
N ASP A 477 -34.26 29.70 -15.23
CA ASP A 477 -35.15 28.99 -16.15
C ASP A 477 -34.99 27.45 -16.11
N SER A 478 -35.69 26.74 -16.99
CA SER A 478 -35.63 25.26 -17.09
C SER A 478 -34.24 24.73 -17.44
N GLU A 479 -33.41 25.55 -18.06
CA GLU A 479 -32.02 25.25 -18.43
C GLU A 479 -31.03 25.77 -17.38
N GLY A 480 -31.54 26.41 -16.32
CA GLY A 480 -30.81 26.96 -15.17
C GLY A 480 -30.17 28.31 -15.45
N ARG A 481 -30.51 28.98 -16.56
CA ARG A 481 -29.99 30.31 -16.88
C ARG A 481 -30.77 31.34 -16.07
N MET A 482 -30.03 32.28 -15.47
CA MET A 482 -30.60 33.44 -14.81
C MET A 482 -31.32 34.32 -15.83
N LEU A 483 -32.59 34.65 -15.57
CA LEU A 483 -33.33 35.59 -16.40
C LEU A 483 -32.78 37.00 -16.22
N VAL A 484 -32.50 37.68 -17.33
CA VAL A 484 -32.06 39.08 -17.39
C VAL A 484 -32.77 39.73 -18.57
N ASN A 485 -33.28 40.96 -18.40
CA ASN A 485 -34.08 41.69 -19.38
C ASN A 485 -35.25 40.85 -19.96
N GLN A 486 -35.88 40.02 -19.13
CA GLN A 486 -36.87 39.03 -19.56
C GLN A 486 -38.10 39.01 -18.65
N TRP A 487 -39.23 38.63 -19.25
CA TRP A 487 -40.50 38.41 -18.57
C TRP A 487 -40.63 36.96 -18.10
N LEU A 488 -41.28 36.77 -16.96
CA LEU A 488 -41.64 35.46 -16.40
C LEU A 488 -43.13 35.47 -16.02
N MET A 489 -43.86 34.43 -16.43
CA MET A 489 -45.17 34.12 -15.87
C MET A 489 -44.99 33.06 -14.79
N TYR A 490 -45.30 33.39 -13.54
CA TYR A 490 -45.16 32.50 -12.38
C TYR A 490 -46.38 32.60 -11.48
N GLU A 491 -47.05 31.47 -11.24
CA GLU A 491 -48.25 31.38 -10.38
C GLU A 491 -49.34 32.44 -10.68
N GLY A 492 -49.51 32.81 -11.95
CA GLY A 492 -50.50 33.79 -12.40
C GLY A 492 -50.04 35.25 -12.35
N SER A 493 -48.85 35.51 -11.81
CA SER A 493 -48.19 36.83 -11.83
C SER A 493 -47.21 36.95 -12.99
N THR A 494 -47.12 38.13 -13.59
CA THR A 494 -46.09 38.44 -14.59
C THR A 494 -44.98 39.25 -13.94
N ILE A 495 -43.74 38.80 -13.98
CA ILE A 495 -42.58 39.45 -13.35
C ILE A 495 -41.61 39.85 -14.46
N TYR A 496 -40.96 41.01 -14.33
CA TYR A 496 -39.88 41.40 -15.24
C TYR A 496 -38.55 41.49 -14.48
N PHE A 497 -37.49 40.94 -15.07
CA PHE A 497 -36.13 41.00 -14.53
C PHE A 497 -35.30 42.02 -15.29
N ASP A 498 -34.58 42.87 -14.56
CA ASP A 498 -33.70 43.90 -15.13
C ASP A 498 -32.42 43.30 -15.76
N GLU A 499 -31.49 44.17 -16.18
CA GLU A 499 -30.21 43.79 -16.78
C GLU A 499 -29.29 43.01 -15.82
N ASN A 500 -29.50 43.16 -14.51
CA ASN A 500 -28.76 42.48 -13.45
C ASN A 500 -29.50 41.22 -12.95
N GLY A 501 -30.71 40.98 -13.46
CA GLY A 501 -31.56 39.85 -13.14
C GLY A 501 -32.39 40.03 -11.87
N TYR A 502 -32.54 41.25 -11.35
CA TYR A 502 -33.41 41.53 -10.22
C TYR A 502 -34.85 41.75 -10.69
N PRO A 503 -35.87 41.24 -9.96
CA PRO A 503 -37.26 41.58 -10.26
C PRO A 503 -37.47 43.08 -10.04
N VAL A 504 -38.03 43.75 -11.03
CA VAL A 504 -38.30 45.19 -10.95
C VAL A 504 -39.58 45.47 -10.16
N THR A 505 -39.60 46.59 -9.45
CA THR A 505 -40.78 47.09 -8.72
C THR A 505 -41.12 48.51 -9.17
N GLY A 506 -42.34 48.97 -8.86
CA GLY A 506 -42.78 50.33 -9.20
C GLY A 506 -42.92 50.57 -10.70
N LYS A 507 -42.77 51.84 -11.12
CA LYS A 507 -42.95 52.27 -12.51
C LYS A 507 -41.67 52.04 -13.32
N GLN A 508 -41.79 51.30 -14.42
CA GLN A 508 -40.66 50.92 -15.28
C GLN A 508 -40.95 51.21 -16.76
N ASP A 509 -39.95 51.68 -17.50
CA ASP A 509 -39.99 51.78 -18.96
C ASP A 509 -39.25 50.58 -19.56
N ILE A 510 -39.98 49.71 -20.25
CA ILE A 510 -39.44 48.49 -20.86
C ILE A 510 -39.73 48.57 -22.35
N ASN A 511 -38.67 48.80 -23.13
CA ASN A 511 -38.74 48.95 -24.60
C ASN A 511 -39.71 50.05 -25.08
N GLY A 512 -39.81 51.18 -24.36
CA GLY A 512 -40.66 52.32 -24.72
C GLY A 512 -42.12 52.18 -24.30
N GLN A 513 -42.44 51.17 -23.50
CA GLN A 513 -43.75 50.98 -22.89
C GLN A 513 -43.61 51.08 -21.36
N ILE A 514 -44.54 51.81 -20.73
CA ILE A 514 -44.55 52.00 -19.28
C ILE A 514 -45.35 50.88 -18.63
N TYR A 515 -44.74 50.17 -17.69
CA TYR A 515 -45.34 49.12 -16.86
C TYR A 515 -45.28 49.52 -15.37
N LEU A 516 -46.20 48.97 -14.58
CA LEU A 516 -46.24 49.19 -13.13
C LEU A 516 -46.21 47.84 -12.42
N PHE A 517 -45.29 47.70 -11.47
CA PHE A 517 -45.11 46.49 -10.66
C PHE A 517 -45.36 46.82 -9.19
N ASN A 518 -45.92 45.88 -8.44
CA ASN A 518 -46.11 46.01 -7.00
C ASN A 518 -44.79 45.82 -6.23
N GLU A 519 -44.82 45.89 -4.89
CA GLU A 519 -43.63 45.73 -4.04
C GLU A 519 -43.02 44.31 -4.13
N ASP A 520 -43.81 43.30 -4.50
CA ASP A 520 -43.37 41.91 -4.69
C ASP A 520 -42.83 41.64 -6.12
N GLY A 521 -42.81 42.67 -6.99
CA GLY A 521 -42.34 42.58 -8.37
C GLY A 521 -43.33 41.99 -9.37
N ALA A 522 -44.59 41.77 -8.97
CA ALA A 522 -45.64 41.34 -9.88
C ALA A 522 -46.20 42.53 -10.66
N LEU A 523 -46.32 42.36 -11.98
CA LEU A 523 -46.92 43.30 -12.91
C LEU A 523 -48.38 43.47 -12.52
N ILE A 524 -48.73 44.71 -12.20
CA ILE A 524 -50.12 45.10 -12.02
C ILE A 524 -50.76 45.05 -13.41
N PRO A 525 -51.75 44.17 -13.65
CA PRO A 525 -52.28 43.95 -14.98
C PRO A 525 -52.75 45.26 -15.62
N ASN A 526 -52.16 45.64 -16.74
CA ASN A 526 -52.74 46.61 -17.66
C ASN A 526 -53.70 45.83 -18.57
N GLY A 527 -54.99 45.88 -18.27
CA GLY A 527 -56.02 45.17 -19.04
C GLY A 527 -56.05 45.54 -20.53
N ILE A 528 -56.84 44.78 -21.30
CA ILE A 528 -56.98 44.85 -22.77
C ILE A 528 -57.39 46.25 -23.30
N ASN A 529 -57.84 47.16 -22.42
CA ASN A 529 -58.12 48.55 -22.74
C ASN A 529 -57.07 49.48 -22.09
N ARG A 530 -56.40 50.28 -22.93
CA ARG A 530 -55.34 51.23 -22.58
C ARG A 530 -55.81 52.27 -21.54
N VAL A 531 -55.71 51.95 -20.25
CA VAL A 531 -55.84 52.91 -19.16
C VAL A 531 -54.48 53.63 -19.01
N ASN A 532 -54.46 54.95 -19.13
CA ASN A 532 -53.23 55.71 -18.87
C ASN A 532 -53.00 55.91 -17.36
N TYR A 533 -51.77 56.25 -16.98
CA TYR A 533 -51.37 56.39 -15.58
C TYR A 533 -52.26 57.38 -14.79
N THR A 534 -52.71 58.45 -15.45
CA THR A 534 -53.63 59.44 -14.87
C THR A 534 -54.97 58.82 -14.49
N GLN A 535 -55.55 57.96 -15.31
CA GLN A 535 -56.81 57.27 -15.01
C GLN A 535 -56.66 56.28 -13.86
N TYR A 536 -55.59 55.49 -13.88
CA TYR A 536 -55.31 54.51 -12.82
C TYR A 536 -55.12 55.19 -11.47
N LEU A 537 -54.20 56.17 -11.41
CA LEU A 537 -53.93 56.89 -10.17
C LEU A 537 -55.15 57.71 -9.73
N GLY A 538 -55.90 58.29 -10.66
CA GLY A 538 -57.15 58.98 -10.37
C GLY A 538 -58.20 58.05 -9.77
N THR A 539 -58.25 56.79 -10.21
CA THR A 539 -59.17 55.78 -9.67
C THR A 539 -58.81 55.42 -8.24
N LEU A 540 -57.53 55.21 -7.96
CA LEU A 540 -57.04 54.98 -6.59
C LEU A 540 -57.33 56.17 -5.68
N VAL A 541 -57.07 57.39 -6.15
CA VAL A 541 -57.35 58.62 -5.41
C VAL A 541 -58.85 58.77 -5.14
N GLY A 542 -59.71 58.53 -6.13
CA GLY A 542 -61.16 58.60 -5.97
C GLY A 542 -61.71 57.60 -4.95
N LEU A 543 -61.26 56.34 -5.06
CA LEU A 543 -61.62 55.29 -4.11
C LEU A 543 -61.12 55.59 -2.68
N TYR A 544 -59.90 56.11 -2.56
CA TYR A 544 -59.33 56.48 -1.28
C TYR A 544 -60.04 57.67 -0.63
N GLN A 545 -60.41 58.67 -1.42
CA GLN A 545 -61.06 59.89 -0.92
C GLN A 545 -62.51 59.64 -0.50
N ASN A 546 -63.28 58.93 -1.34
CA ASN A 546 -64.66 58.55 -1.03
C ASN A 546 -65.13 57.45 -2.00
N ALA A 547 -64.99 56.19 -1.59
CA ALA A 547 -65.28 55.04 -2.44
C ALA A 547 -66.73 54.98 -2.95
N ASP A 548 -67.71 55.25 -2.09
CA ASP A 548 -69.13 55.14 -2.45
C ASP A 548 -69.52 56.24 -3.45
N TRP A 549 -69.10 57.47 -3.18
CA TRP A 549 -69.31 58.60 -4.10
C TRP A 549 -68.64 58.37 -5.45
N PHE A 550 -67.39 57.91 -5.44
CA PHE A 550 -66.63 57.69 -6.66
C PHE A 550 -67.28 56.61 -7.53
N LYS A 551 -67.71 55.49 -6.93
CA LYS A 551 -68.41 54.39 -7.62
C LYS A 551 -69.77 54.82 -8.17
N ASP A 552 -70.54 55.64 -7.44
CA ASP A 552 -71.82 56.18 -7.91
C ASP A 552 -71.66 57.16 -9.08
N CYS A 553 -70.66 58.03 -9.04
CA CYS A 553 -70.38 58.95 -10.15
C CYS A 553 -69.88 58.22 -11.40
N LEU A 554 -69.14 57.13 -11.23
CA LEU A 554 -68.68 56.24 -12.29
C LEU A 554 -69.83 55.47 -12.96
N SER A 555 -70.75 54.87 -12.18
CA SER A 555 -71.90 54.14 -12.73
C SER A 555 -72.81 55.06 -13.55
N ASN A 556 -72.91 56.33 -13.14
CA ASN A 556 -73.67 57.36 -13.84
C ASN A 556 -72.93 57.97 -15.05
N HIS A 557 -71.72 57.50 -15.41
CA HIS A 557 -70.88 58.03 -16.51
C HIS A 557 -70.53 59.51 -16.40
N THR A 558 -70.34 59.98 -15.17
CA THR A 558 -70.16 61.42 -14.87
C THR A 558 -68.80 61.76 -14.31
N MET A 559 -67.93 60.77 -14.17
CA MET A 559 -66.58 60.94 -13.65
C MET A 559 -65.59 61.16 -14.79
N TYR A 560 -64.91 62.30 -14.73
CA TYR A 560 -63.92 62.70 -15.70
C TYR A 560 -62.52 62.69 -15.12
N TYR A 561 -61.52 62.57 -15.98
CA TYR A 561 -60.11 62.69 -15.62
C TYR A 561 -59.36 63.61 -16.58
N GLY A 562 -58.26 64.20 -16.13
CA GLY A 562 -57.40 65.01 -16.99
C GLY A 562 -56.10 65.42 -16.33
N LYS A 563 -55.35 66.28 -17.03
CA LYS A 563 -54.12 66.89 -16.52
C LYS A 563 -54.23 68.41 -16.66
N VAL A 564 -53.89 69.11 -15.60
CA VAL A 564 -53.79 70.57 -15.59
C VAL A 564 -52.48 70.97 -16.26
N THR A 565 -52.56 71.87 -17.24
CA THR A 565 -51.43 72.33 -18.06
C THR A 565 -51.12 73.82 -17.90
N SER A 566 -51.87 74.52 -17.04
CA SER A 566 -51.63 75.93 -16.70
C SER A 566 -52.37 76.32 -15.40
N GLY A 567 -51.90 77.37 -14.73
CA GLY A 567 -52.53 77.92 -13.52
C GLY A 567 -51.98 77.34 -12.20
N VAL A 568 -52.66 77.61 -11.08
CA VAL A 568 -52.18 77.29 -9.72
C VAL A 568 -52.05 75.79 -9.40
N ASN A 569 -52.65 74.93 -10.23
CA ASN A 569 -52.55 73.47 -10.13
C ASN A 569 -51.78 72.88 -11.31
N ASP A 570 -50.98 73.68 -12.03
CA ASP A 570 -50.17 73.18 -13.14
C ASP A 570 -49.30 71.99 -12.71
N GLY A 571 -49.22 70.98 -13.57
CA GLY A 571 -48.54 69.72 -13.31
C GLY A 571 -49.34 68.69 -12.50
N TYR A 572 -50.50 69.02 -11.96
CA TYR A 572 -51.39 68.03 -11.33
C TYR A 572 -52.26 67.30 -12.36
N SER A 573 -52.49 66.03 -12.12
CA SER A 573 -53.60 65.26 -12.69
C SER A 573 -54.87 65.51 -11.88
N PHE A 574 -56.06 65.20 -12.41
CA PHE A 574 -57.31 65.33 -11.66
C PHE A 574 -58.36 64.30 -12.02
N ILE A 575 -59.32 64.11 -11.11
CA ILE A 575 -60.65 63.57 -11.38
C ILE A 575 -61.72 64.54 -10.88
N THR A 576 -62.89 64.53 -11.53
CA THR A 576 -64.04 65.39 -11.16
C THR A 576 -65.36 64.79 -11.63
N ALA A 577 -66.42 64.99 -10.85
CA ALA A 577 -67.77 64.62 -11.25
C ALA A 577 -68.45 65.81 -11.94
N LYS A 578 -68.74 65.71 -13.25
CA LYS A 578 -69.36 66.77 -14.09
C LYS A 578 -68.66 68.13 -14.07
N GLY A 579 -67.41 68.23 -13.59
CA GLY A 579 -66.73 69.51 -13.40
C GLY A 579 -67.25 70.31 -12.21
N ASP A 580 -68.04 69.72 -11.31
CA ASP A 580 -68.57 70.40 -10.12
C ASP A 580 -67.40 70.94 -9.29
N PRO A 581 -67.38 72.23 -8.91
CA PRO A 581 -66.25 72.86 -8.20
C PRO A 581 -65.82 72.15 -6.91
N THR A 582 -66.73 71.43 -6.24
CA THR A 582 -66.45 70.70 -4.99
C THR A 582 -65.97 69.26 -5.22
N SER A 583 -66.06 68.76 -6.45
CA SER A 583 -65.72 67.38 -6.83
C SER A 583 -64.29 67.19 -7.33
N TRP A 584 -63.50 68.26 -7.41
CA TRP A 584 -62.16 68.21 -7.97
C TRP A 584 -61.16 67.61 -6.98
N PHE A 585 -60.63 66.45 -7.34
CA PHE A 585 -59.47 65.85 -6.69
C PHE A 585 -58.29 65.94 -7.63
N TYR A 586 -57.37 66.84 -7.32
CA TYR A 586 -56.08 66.98 -7.99
C TYR A 586 -55.07 66.04 -7.33
N PHE A 587 -54.20 65.43 -8.12
CA PHE A 587 -53.18 64.54 -7.60
C PHE A 587 -51.92 64.58 -8.46
N LYS A 588 -50.76 64.41 -7.82
CA LYS A 588 -49.48 64.19 -8.50
C LYS A 588 -48.58 63.33 -7.65
N GLU A 589 -47.73 62.55 -8.29
CA GLU A 589 -46.62 61.90 -7.59
C GLU A 589 -45.59 62.95 -7.19
N ILE A 590 -45.01 62.72 -6.01
CA ILE A 590 -43.88 63.48 -5.49
C ILE A 590 -42.76 62.49 -5.13
N GLU A 591 -41.60 63.00 -4.74
CA GLU A 591 -40.47 62.18 -4.30
C GLU A 591 -40.86 61.23 -3.15
N ASP A 592 -40.10 60.14 -2.96
CA ASP A 592 -40.31 59.10 -1.94
C ASP A 592 -41.57 58.21 -2.09
N GLY A 593 -42.12 58.10 -3.31
CA GLY A 593 -43.23 57.18 -3.59
C GLY A 593 -44.56 57.62 -2.97
N GLN A 594 -44.70 58.92 -2.70
CA GLN A 594 -45.93 59.52 -2.19
C GLN A 594 -46.73 60.19 -3.31
N VAL A 595 -48.03 60.28 -3.09
CA VAL A 595 -48.98 60.94 -3.97
C VAL A 595 -49.58 62.11 -3.21
N LEU A 596 -49.31 63.32 -3.68
CA LEU A 596 -49.89 64.53 -3.14
C LEU A 596 -51.30 64.69 -3.71
N ILE A 597 -52.31 64.62 -2.85
CA ILE A 597 -53.73 64.78 -3.19
C ILE A 597 -54.20 66.14 -2.68
N LYS A 598 -54.81 66.92 -3.56
CA LYS A 598 -55.35 68.25 -3.31
C LYS A 598 -56.82 68.30 -3.66
N TYR A 599 -57.67 68.75 -2.74
CA TYR A 599 -59.11 68.76 -2.91
C TYR A 599 -59.78 69.93 -2.17
N VAL A 600 -61.00 70.28 -2.57
CA VAL A 600 -61.80 71.29 -1.87
C VAL A 600 -62.46 70.64 -0.66
N ASP A 601 -62.25 71.20 0.53
CA ASP A 601 -62.97 70.76 1.73
C ASP A 601 -64.24 71.62 1.91
N PRO A 602 -65.44 71.06 1.69
CA PRO A 602 -66.70 71.80 1.77
C PRO A 602 -67.06 72.26 3.18
N THR A 603 -66.33 71.81 4.21
CA THR A 603 -66.55 72.21 5.61
C THR A 603 -65.81 73.49 6.01
N THR A 604 -64.98 74.03 5.11
CA THR A 604 -64.08 75.16 5.42
C THR A 604 -64.64 76.55 5.07
N ALA A 605 -65.84 76.66 4.50
CA ALA A 605 -66.49 77.93 4.16
C ALA A 605 -68.03 77.83 4.03
N THR A 606 -68.72 78.98 4.09
CA THR A 606 -70.19 79.11 3.98
C THR A 606 -70.72 79.13 2.54
N ASP A 607 -69.84 79.21 1.54
CA ASP A 607 -70.16 79.08 0.13
C ASP A 607 -68.98 78.46 -0.67
N VAL A 608 -69.27 78.04 -1.90
CA VAL A 608 -68.31 77.35 -2.79
C VAL A 608 -67.20 78.30 -3.29
N ALA A 609 -67.46 79.61 -3.34
CA ALA A 609 -66.50 80.60 -3.83
C ALA A 609 -65.37 80.89 -2.82
N HIS A 610 -65.60 80.64 -1.53
CA HIS A 610 -64.63 80.89 -0.45
C HIS A 610 -64.01 79.61 0.16
N SER A 611 -64.32 78.43 -0.37
CA SER A 611 -63.81 77.13 0.10
C SER A 611 -62.28 77.01 -0.14
N LYS A 612 -61.52 76.54 0.86
CA LYS A 612 -60.06 76.39 0.74
C LYS A 612 -59.67 74.99 0.23
N PHE A 613 -58.59 74.93 -0.55
CA PHE A 613 -57.96 73.65 -0.90
C PHE A 613 -57.22 73.07 0.30
N VAL A 614 -57.36 71.76 0.51
CA VAL A 614 -56.58 70.96 1.45
C VAL A 614 -55.65 70.07 0.65
N GLU A 615 -54.40 69.93 1.11
CA GLU A 615 -53.38 69.07 0.51
C GLU A 615 -52.92 68.00 1.52
N LYS A 616 -52.77 66.75 1.06
CA LYS A 616 -52.20 65.66 1.86
C LYS A 616 -51.32 64.76 1.01
N ALA A 617 -50.17 64.34 1.56
CA ALA A 617 -49.29 63.38 0.91
C ALA A 617 -49.59 61.97 1.43
N ILE A 618 -49.95 61.06 0.53
CA ILE A 618 -50.33 59.69 0.86
C ILE A 618 -49.31 58.74 0.22
N PRO A 619 -48.71 57.80 0.99
CA PRO A 619 -47.88 56.77 0.39
C PRO A 619 -48.64 55.99 -0.68
N LEU A 620 -48.03 55.73 -1.84
CA LEU A 620 -48.69 54.97 -2.91
C LEU A 620 -49.20 53.61 -2.39
N LYS A 621 -48.47 52.98 -1.46
CA LYS A 621 -48.88 51.75 -0.78
C LYS A 621 -50.23 51.83 -0.05
N GLU A 622 -50.62 53.00 0.49
CA GLU A 622 -51.92 53.16 1.16
C GLU A 622 -53.05 53.30 0.15
N LEU A 623 -52.78 53.95 -0.99
CA LEU A 623 -53.71 54.02 -2.10
C LEU A 623 -53.90 52.65 -2.74
N THR A 624 -52.81 51.90 -2.92
CA THR A 624 -52.87 50.54 -3.42
C THR A 624 -53.34 49.55 -2.37
N ALA A 625 -53.26 49.80 -1.06
CA ALA A 625 -53.78 48.88 -0.04
C ALA A 625 -55.30 48.62 -0.14
N ILE A 626 -56.05 49.48 -0.82
CA ILE A 626 -57.45 49.25 -1.21
C ILE A 626 -57.61 47.96 -2.05
N TYR A 627 -56.50 47.49 -2.64
CA TYR A 627 -56.33 46.23 -3.38
C TYR A 627 -56.44 44.97 -2.52
N ASN A 628 -56.00 45.01 -1.25
CA ASN A 628 -55.78 43.81 -0.43
C ASN A 628 -57.06 43.17 0.14
N ASN A 629 -58.25 43.62 -0.26
CA ASN A 629 -59.48 42.86 -0.07
C ASN A 629 -59.72 42.00 -1.33
N GLU A 630 -59.76 40.69 -1.13
CA GLU A 630 -59.76 39.65 -2.18
C GLU A 630 -60.68 39.99 -3.37
N GLN A 631 -60.09 40.08 -4.58
CA GLN A 631 -60.71 40.21 -5.92
C GLN A 631 -60.91 41.60 -6.56
N ASN A 632 -60.20 42.66 -6.16
CA ASN A 632 -60.42 44.02 -6.72
C ASN A 632 -59.55 44.47 -7.92
N GLU A 633 -58.58 43.68 -8.41
CA GLU A 633 -57.71 44.15 -9.53
C GLU A 633 -58.48 44.39 -10.83
N THR A 634 -59.35 43.44 -11.18
CA THR A 634 -60.28 43.56 -12.31
C THR A 634 -61.19 44.78 -12.14
N LEU A 635 -61.53 45.13 -10.90
CA LEU A 635 -62.44 46.22 -10.55
C LEU A 635 -61.82 47.61 -10.77
N ILE A 636 -60.54 47.81 -10.40
CA ILE A 636 -59.86 49.13 -10.54
C ILE A 636 -59.66 49.47 -12.00
N ASN A 637 -59.18 48.53 -12.81
CA ASN A 637 -59.04 48.76 -14.25
C ASN A 637 -60.39 48.97 -14.93
N ASP A 638 -61.43 48.24 -14.53
CA ASP A 638 -62.79 48.45 -15.02
C ASP A 638 -63.33 49.84 -14.64
N TYR A 639 -63.02 50.32 -13.43
CA TYR A 639 -63.38 51.68 -13.02
C TYR A 639 -62.57 52.75 -13.76
N ALA A 640 -61.26 52.55 -13.92
CA ALA A 640 -60.40 53.48 -14.63
C ALA A 640 -60.78 53.61 -16.11
N ASN A 641 -61.21 52.51 -16.74
CA ASN A 641 -61.75 52.50 -18.10
C ASN A 641 -63.09 53.24 -18.24
N LYS A 642 -63.87 53.37 -17.16
CA LYS A 642 -65.13 54.12 -17.15
C LYS A 642 -64.92 55.62 -16.94
N LEU A 643 -63.71 56.06 -16.58
CA LEU A 643 -63.37 57.48 -16.52
C LEU A 643 -63.35 58.08 -17.92
N VAL A 644 -64.02 59.23 -18.08
CA VAL A 644 -64.08 59.94 -19.36
C VAL A 644 -63.01 61.03 -19.41
N ALA A 645 -62.27 61.16 -20.50
CA ALA A 645 -61.32 62.26 -20.63
C ALA A 645 -62.06 63.61 -20.58
N TYR A 646 -61.65 64.49 -19.67
CA TYR A 646 -62.16 65.85 -19.58
C TYR A 646 -61.65 66.62 -20.81
N LYS A 647 -62.58 67.10 -21.64
CA LYS A 647 -62.27 67.79 -22.90
C LYS A 647 -62.06 69.28 -22.70
#